data_AF-A0A1A8V7Z7-F1
#
_entry.id   AF-A0A1A8V7Z7-F1
#
_cell.length_a   1.000
_cell.length_b   1.000
_cell.length_c   1.000
_cell.angle_alpha   90.00
_cell.angle_beta   90.00
_cell.angle_gamma   90.00
#
_symmetry.space_group_name_H-M   'P 1'
#
loop_
_entity.id
_entity.type
_entity.pdbx_description
1 polymer ?
#
loop_
_entity_poly.entity_id
_entity_poly.type
_entity_poly.pdbx_seq_one_letter_code
_entity_poly.pdbx_strand_id
1 'polypeptide(L)'
;AYLDLKELKDILHLDGSTHLNIFFANSSDENVAGVSTWPWDKEALTHLGGIVLNPSVYGTFGHTDTMVHEIGHSLGLYHVFRGISEVDSCNDACLETEPSLETGDLCADTNPTPKYKGCGDPDPVNETCGPQHFVNTPFTNFMSYADDSCTNSFTMNQNARMHCYLDLVYHSWQPAAKPPPVAMAPQVVEQHHNSITLEWFPPISGQFFEREVGSVCDKCTEGRVLLQYASNSSSPLPCEPSGHWSPREAEGPPDVEQACESSVHTWSPTAGTEQGVVGLSECPPNGCMLQLEFQHPVVPDSLSMWVTFCSPEETALPAIHDILLLTVNGNNISLGPSNVFCDTPLTLRLDVQEEVYGVQIYTMEHHLEIDATLLASKPDSVLCKHCKPLRYRLLRQPPFTHAPHGLLLNEPIRRFTDREVAPRVTYTYQIQTLSSQSESEPSSPLVHELGAPYCGDGRIQSSKGEECDDMNFVNGDGCSSQCKKEPFFNCVEEPSMCYYYDGDGVCEDFERETGVRDCGLYTPSGFLDQWASSVDVSHDEKPYCSGEVAAGYPAATKTCQSKVFDLSDGVSQYAWFPCDADPSVLKYATFWLKAHFARPMVAAAAIIHLAADGTELVEQKQCNITVQLVDTKDGVHSLGEWRLSCRTNPLVIPVRHDLSVAFYHTKAVLVMFTCKFVAISGVGLRSFQSFDPITISGCQSNEIYN
;
A
#
# COMPACT_ATOMS: atom_id res chain seq x y z
N ALA A 1 25.75 -1.41 33.18
CA ALA A 1 24.56 -0.55 33.01
C ALA A 1 24.27 -0.57 31.53
N TYR A 2 23.05 -0.93 31.17
CA TYR A 2 22.56 -0.88 29.79
C TYR A 2 21.83 0.45 29.63
N LEU A 3 21.94 1.05 28.44
CA LEU A 3 21.31 2.30 28.06
C LEU A 3 20.44 1.97 26.85
N ASP A 4 19.23 2.51 26.80
CA ASP A 4 18.37 2.33 25.63
C ASP A 4 18.89 3.16 24.43
N LEU A 5 18.52 2.77 23.21
CA LEU A 5 18.95 3.45 21.99
C LEU A 5 18.46 4.90 21.95
N LYS A 6 17.21 5.15 22.39
CA LYS A 6 16.64 6.49 22.46
C LYS A 6 17.42 7.35 23.45
N GLU A 7 17.69 6.82 24.64
CA GLU A 7 18.48 7.50 25.66
C GLU A 7 19.90 7.85 25.16
N LEU A 8 20.55 6.95 24.41
CA LEU A 8 21.86 7.22 23.80
C LEU A 8 21.79 8.42 22.85
N LYS A 9 20.81 8.42 21.95
CA LYS A 9 20.65 9.46 20.94
C LYS A 9 20.24 10.80 21.57
N ASP A 10 19.39 10.79 22.61
CA ASP A 10 19.03 11.98 23.39
C ASP A 10 20.23 12.60 24.13
N ILE A 11 21.14 11.78 24.66
CA ILE A 11 22.35 12.26 25.33
C ILE A 11 23.32 12.90 24.34
N LEU A 12 23.52 12.29 23.17
CA LEU A 12 24.46 12.78 22.16
C LEU A 12 23.90 13.97 21.38
N HIS A 13 22.59 13.97 21.13
CA HIS A 13 21.83 15.05 20.53
C HIS A 13 22.45 15.60 19.22
N LEU A 14 22.92 14.69 18.36
CA LEU A 14 23.54 15.03 17.08
C LEU A 14 22.48 15.50 16.09
N ASP A 15 22.78 16.55 15.32
CA ASP A 15 21.83 17.09 14.33
C ASP A 15 21.72 16.16 13.11
N GLY A 16 20.59 15.48 12.97
CA GLY A 16 20.25 14.64 11.80
C GLY A 16 19.62 15.42 10.64
N SER A 17 19.33 16.72 10.82
CA SER A 17 18.62 17.49 9.80
C SER A 17 19.47 17.78 8.56
N THR A 18 20.79 17.76 8.67
CA THR A 18 21.71 18.13 7.58
C THR A 18 22.75 17.05 7.26
N HIS A 19 22.86 16.01 8.08
CA HIS A 19 23.87 14.96 7.95
C HIS A 19 23.32 13.61 8.42
N LEU A 20 23.88 12.52 7.88
CA LEU A 20 23.63 11.16 8.38
C LEU A 20 24.47 10.90 9.64
N ASN A 21 23.79 10.63 10.76
CA ASN A 21 24.44 10.20 12.00
C ASN A 21 24.72 8.70 11.97
N ILE A 22 25.96 8.30 12.28
CA ILE A 22 26.36 6.89 12.41
C ILE A 22 26.93 6.68 13.82
N PHE A 23 26.26 5.84 14.60
CA PHE A 23 26.61 5.51 15.97
C PHE A 23 27.29 4.14 16.05
N PHE A 24 28.30 4.01 16.89
CA PHE A 24 28.95 2.73 17.17
C PHE A 24 28.66 2.33 18.61
N ALA A 25 27.84 1.29 18.79
CA ALA A 25 27.39 0.82 20.10
C ALA A 25 27.36 -0.70 20.15
N ASN A 26 27.81 -1.27 21.28
CA ASN A 26 27.78 -2.71 21.47
C ASN A 26 26.37 -3.14 21.90
N SER A 27 25.71 -3.98 21.10
CA SER A 27 24.36 -4.48 21.38
C SER A 27 24.40 -5.61 22.42
N SER A 28 23.33 -5.74 23.22
CA SER A 28 23.10 -6.93 24.04
C SER A 28 22.57 -8.12 23.23
N ASP A 29 22.06 -7.87 22.02
CA ASP A 29 21.71 -8.91 21.05
C ASP A 29 22.90 -9.15 20.12
N GLU A 30 23.52 -10.33 20.25
CA GLU A 30 24.69 -10.71 19.45
C GLU A 30 24.35 -10.93 17.96
N ASN A 31 23.06 -11.00 17.59
CA ASN A 31 22.65 -11.26 16.21
C ASN A 31 22.46 -9.99 15.36
N VAL A 32 22.54 -8.80 15.98
CA VAL A 32 22.33 -7.52 15.28
C VAL A 32 23.69 -6.90 14.94
N ALA A 33 23.99 -6.86 13.63
CA ALA A 33 25.20 -6.24 13.09
C ALA A 33 25.03 -4.72 12.92
N GLY A 34 23.82 -4.28 12.58
CA GLY A 34 23.45 -2.88 12.42
C GLY A 34 21.94 -2.69 12.46
N VAL A 35 21.51 -1.44 12.58
CA VAL A 35 20.12 -1.02 12.39
C VAL A 35 20.10 0.40 11.82
N SER A 36 19.17 0.67 10.90
CA SER A 36 18.93 1.98 10.34
C SER A 36 17.55 2.50 10.69
N THR A 37 17.44 3.83 10.78
CA THR A 37 16.16 4.54 10.74
C THR A 37 15.69 4.61 9.28
N TRP A 38 14.40 4.39 9.01
CA TRP A 38 13.85 4.48 7.65
C TRP A 38 13.58 5.93 7.26
N PRO A 39 13.54 6.25 5.95
CA PRO A 39 13.29 7.63 5.50
C PRO A 39 11.87 8.13 5.75
N TRP A 40 10.90 7.22 5.88
CA TRP A 40 9.52 7.58 6.24
C TRP A 40 9.30 7.70 7.74
N ASP A 41 10.29 7.35 8.58
CA ASP A 41 10.17 7.55 10.02
C ASP A 41 10.24 9.06 10.32
N LYS A 42 9.31 9.58 11.12
CA LYS A 42 9.32 11.00 11.53
C LYS A 42 10.59 11.44 12.25
N GLU A 43 11.32 10.48 12.82
CA GLU A 43 12.60 10.70 13.49
C GLU A 43 13.80 10.83 12.51
N ALA A 44 13.64 10.50 11.22
CA ALA A 44 14.72 10.37 10.25
C ALA A 44 15.62 11.62 10.13
N LEU A 45 15.02 12.82 10.21
CA LEU A 45 15.71 14.12 10.15
C LEU A 45 15.97 14.74 11.53
N THR A 46 15.66 14.02 12.61
CA THR A 46 15.88 14.47 13.99
C THR A 46 17.17 13.89 14.57
N HIS A 47 17.50 14.22 15.82
CA HIS A 47 18.63 13.62 16.52
C HIS A 47 18.45 12.13 16.83
N LEU A 48 17.21 11.63 16.74
CA LEU A 48 16.90 10.22 16.90
C LEU A 48 17.10 9.42 15.60
N GLY A 49 17.28 10.07 14.45
CA GLY A 49 17.56 9.40 13.17
C GLY A 49 19.00 8.89 13.02
N GLY A 50 19.22 8.07 11.98
CA GLY A 50 20.53 7.57 11.57
C GLY A 50 20.73 6.08 11.77
N ILE A 51 21.99 5.65 11.69
CA ILE A 51 22.41 4.25 11.67
C ILE A 51 23.18 3.91 12.94
N VAL A 52 22.96 2.71 13.49
CA VAL A 52 23.74 2.20 14.62
C VAL A 52 24.41 0.90 14.19
N LEU A 53 25.74 0.84 14.31
CA LEU A 53 26.56 -0.31 13.93
C LEU A 53 27.18 -0.94 15.17
N ASN A 54 27.19 -2.28 15.19
CA ASN A 54 27.85 -3.04 16.24
C ASN A 54 29.36 -3.14 15.93
N PRO A 55 30.24 -2.51 16.74
CA PRO A 55 31.68 -2.51 16.48
C PRO A 55 32.34 -3.88 16.70
N SER A 56 31.63 -4.85 17.29
CA SER A 56 32.09 -6.23 17.41
C SER A 56 32.00 -6.99 16.08
N VAL A 57 31.18 -6.50 15.14
CA VAL A 57 30.98 -7.08 13.80
C VAL A 57 31.59 -6.17 12.74
N TYR A 58 31.13 -4.92 12.68
CA TYR A 58 31.56 -3.98 11.65
C TYR A 58 33.02 -3.56 11.82
N GLY A 59 33.77 -3.57 10.71
CA GLY A 59 35.20 -3.21 10.68
C GLY A 59 36.13 -4.36 11.04
N THR A 60 35.60 -5.57 11.25
CA THR A 60 36.37 -6.81 11.30
C THR A 60 36.61 -7.36 9.88
N PHE A 61 37.56 -8.28 9.72
CA PHE A 61 37.92 -8.80 8.40
C PHE A 61 36.74 -9.51 7.73
N GLY A 62 36.30 -9.00 6.58
CA GLY A 62 35.14 -9.54 5.84
C GLY A 62 33.79 -9.08 6.36
N HIS A 63 33.72 -7.98 7.11
CA HIS A 63 32.48 -7.39 7.65
C HIS A 63 32.51 -5.85 7.59
N THR A 64 32.71 -5.30 6.40
CA THR A 64 32.60 -3.88 6.05
C THR A 64 31.29 -3.52 5.35
N ASP A 65 30.63 -4.48 4.71
CA ASP A 65 29.45 -4.21 3.87
C ASP A 65 28.19 -3.96 4.69
N THR A 66 28.20 -4.30 6.00
CA THR A 66 27.12 -3.94 6.93
C THR A 66 26.79 -2.44 6.88
N MET A 67 27.79 -1.56 6.79
CA MET A 67 27.50 -0.12 6.68
C MET A 67 26.81 0.22 5.35
N VAL A 68 27.19 -0.42 4.25
CA VAL A 68 26.56 -0.21 2.93
C VAL A 68 25.11 -0.68 2.96
N HIS A 69 24.86 -1.84 3.59
CA HIS A 69 23.54 -2.41 3.82
C HIS A 69 22.63 -1.45 4.63
N GLU A 70 23.10 -0.97 5.78
CA GLU A 70 22.31 -0.04 6.61
C GLU A 70 22.09 1.32 5.92
N ILE A 71 23.06 1.80 5.12
CA ILE A 71 22.84 2.99 4.29
C ILE A 71 21.73 2.73 3.27
N GLY A 72 21.67 1.54 2.67
CA GLY A 72 20.57 1.14 1.80
C GLY A 72 19.21 1.27 2.48
N HIS A 73 19.07 0.78 3.72
CA HIS A 73 17.86 0.97 4.53
C HIS A 73 17.57 2.45 4.82
N SER A 74 18.58 3.23 5.21
CA SER A 74 18.41 4.68 5.43
C SER A 74 17.91 5.39 4.17
N LEU A 75 18.19 4.87 2.99
CA LEU A 75 17.75 5.40 1.70
C LEU A 75 16.53 4.66 1.13
N GLY A 76 15.83 3.88 1.96
CA GLY A 76 14.53 3.29 1.66
C GLY A 76 14.55 1.98 0.86
N LEU A 77 15.64 1.21 0.93
CA LEU A 77 15.72 -0.12 0.33
C LEU A 77 15.32 -1.22 1.32
N TYR A 78 14.44 -2.13 0.90
CA TYR A 78 14.16 -3.35 1.65
C TYR A 78 15.23 -4.42 1.44
N HIS A 79 15.22 -5.44 2.30
CA HIS A 79 15.96 -6.67 2.03
C HIS A 79 15.45 -7.33 0.74
N VAL A 80 16.34 -7.90 -0.05
CA VAL A 80 15.97 -8.63 -1.29
C VAL A 80 15.11 -9.88 -1.04
N PHE A 81 15.01 -10.34 0.21
CA PHE A 81 14.20 -11.49 0.62
C PHE A 81 12.89 -11.09 1.31
N ARG A 82 12.51 -9.80 1.26
CA ARG A 82 11.30 -9.25 1.88
C ARG A 82 10.05 -10.05 1.50
N GLY A 83 9.89 -10.36 0.21
CA GLY A 83 8.72 -11.06 -0.30
C GLY A 83 8.69 -12.57 -0.10
N ILE A 84 9.70 -13.17 0.55
CA ILE A 84 9.77 -14.63 0.74
C ILE A 84 9.97 -14.99 2.21
N SER A 85 11.04 -14.52 2.84
CA SER A 85 11.38 -14.93 4.21
C SER A 85 10.90 -13.93 5.28
N GLU A 86 10.40 -12.77 4.88
CA GLU A 86 9.80 -11.77 5.78
C GLU A 86 8.29 -11.62 5.57
N VAL A 87 7.65 -12.66 5.05
CA VAL A 87 6.19 -12.77 4.95
C VAL A 87 5.66 -13.64 6.09
N ASP A 88 4.53 -13.24 6.65
CA ASP A 88 3.95 -13.93 7.81
C ASP A 88 3.14 -15.17 7.41
N SER A 89 2.66 -15.24 6.16
CA SER A 89 1.74 -16.27 5.68
C SER A 89 1.72 -16.39 4.15
N CYS A 90 1.06 -17.42 3.63
CA CYS A 90 1.01 -17.67 2.18
C CYS A 90 -0.03 -16.88 1.41
N ASN A 91 -0.86 -16.12 2.12
CA ASN A 91 -1.78 -15.15 1.57
C ASN A 91 -1.34 -13.71 1.92
N ASP A 92 -0.08 -13.53 2.33
CA ASP A 92 0.49 -12.21 2.56
C ASP A 92 0.58 -11.44 1.24
N ALA A 93 0.11 -10.20 1.22
CA ALA A 93 0.14 -9.34 0.04
C ALA A 93 1.57 -9.01 -0.41
N CYS A 94 2.55 -9.14 0.51
CA CYS A 94 3.96 -8.90 0.21
C CYS A 94 4.63 -10.12 -0.43
N LEU A 95 3.96 -11.28 -0.50
CA LEU A 95 4.51 -12.51 -1.08
C LEU A 95 4.88 -12.29 -2.55
N GLU A 96 6.15 -12.44 -2.85
CA GLU A 96 6.71 -12.16 -4.16
C GLU A 96 7.03 -13.47 -4.88
N THR A 97 6.20 -13.85 -5.85
CA THR A 97 6.46 -15.04 -6.69
C THR A 97 7.27 -14.73 -7.93
N GLU A 98 7.28 -13.47 -8.36
CA GLU A 98 8.03 -12.94 -9.50
C GLU A 98 8.51 -11.52 -9.19
N PRO A 99 9.67 -11.09 -9.74
CA PRO A 99 10.23 -9.76 -9.45
C PRO A 99 9.25 -8.65 -9.85
N SER A 100 8.94 -7.75 -8.93
CA SER A 100 7.89 -6.74 -9.12
C SER A 100 8.24 -5.37 -8.54
N LEU A 101 7.56 -4.31 -9.00
CA LEU A 101 7.59 -2.98 -8.37
C LEU A 101 6.51 -2.82 -7.29
N GLU A 102 5.64 -3.82 -7.12
CA GLU A 102 4.45 -3.76 -6.25
C GLU A 102 4.50 -4.74 -5.08
N THR A 103 5.26 -5.83 -5.20
CA THR A 103 5.39 -6.88 -4.18
C THR A 103 6.86 -7.08 -3.78
N GLY A 104 7.09 -7.74 -2.64
CA GLY A 104 8.43 -8.07 -2.17
C GLY A 104 9.30 -6.87 -1.82
N ASP A 105 10.48 -6.79 -2.42
CA ASP A 105 11.42 -5.69 -2.18
C ASP A 105 11.12 -4.44 -3.03
N LEU A 106 10.06 -4.45 -3.86
CA LEU A 106 9.64 -3.37 -4.76
C LEU A 106 10.68 -3.01 -5.83
N CYS A 107 11.50 -3.96 -6.26
CA CYS A 107 12.45 -3.80 -7.35
C CYS A 107 12.27 -4.92 -8.40
N ALA A 108 11.66 -4.60 -9.55
CA ALA A 108 11.47 -5.58 -10.63
C ALA A 108 12.77 -6.09 -11.31
N ASP A 109 13.94 -5.66 -10.84
CA ASP A 109 15.25 -6.12 -11.32
C ASP A 109 16.03 -6.95 -10.26
N THR A 110 15.38 -7.33 -9.16
CA THR A 110 15.87 -8.27 -8.14
C THR A 110 14.94 -9.47 -8.06
N ASN A 111 15.47 -10.68 -8.28
CA ASN A 111 14.64 -11.89 -8.22
C ASN A 111 14.25 -12.27 -6.78
N PRO A 112 13.07 -12.86 -6.56
CA PRO A 112 12.66 -13.35 -5.24
C PRO A 112 13.67 -14.37 -4.70
N THR A 113 14.00 -14.25 -3.42
CA THR A 113 14.96 -15.14 -2.75
C THR A 113 14.60 -15.31 -1.28
N PRO A 114 14.89 -16.47 -0.67
CA PRO A 114 14.82 -16.61 0.77
C PRO A 114 16.03 -15.95 1.43
N LYS A 115 15.96 -15.82 2.75
CA LYS A 115 17.06 -15.39 3.60
C LYS A 115 18.21 -16.41 3.50
N TYR A 116 19.27 -16.03 2.82
CA TYR A 116 20.42 -16.89 2.57
C TYR A 116 21.74 -16.13 2.73
N LYS A 117 22.75 -16.80 3.30
CA LYS A 117 24.09 -16.22 3.54
C LYS A 117 25.15 -16.66 2.53
N GLY A 118 24.85 -17.64 1.67
CA GLY A 118 25.83 -18.19 0.74
C GLY A 118 25.99 -17.36 -0.53
N CYS A 119 27.15 -17.50 -1.16
CA CYS A 119 27.51 -16.82 -2.41
C CYS A 119 26.96 -17.57 -3.64
N GLY A 120 25.66 -17.84 -3.68
CA GLY A 120 25.01 -18.60 -4.76
C GLY A 120 23.51 -18.78 -4.54
N ASP A 121 22.86 -19.44 -5.51
CA ASP A 121 21.46 -19.84 -5.36
C ASP A 121 21.30 -20.84 -4.19
N PRO A 122 20.29 -20.69 -3.34
CA PRO A 122 20.07 -21.60 -2.21
C PRO A 122 19.58 -22.97 -2.69
N ASP A 123 19.99 -24.03 -1.98
CA ASP A 123 19.38 -25.35 -2.10
C ASP A 123 17.87 -25.28 -1.76
N PRO A 124 17.02 -26.24 -2.20
CA PRO A 124 15.59 -26.21 -1.91
C PRO A 124 15.30 -26.05 -0.41
N VAL A 125 14.75 -24.90 -0.02
CA VAL A 125 14.41 -24.56 1.37
C VAL A 125 12.91 -24.67 1.57
N ASN A 126 12.51 -25.15 2.75
CA ASN A 126 11.11 -25.16 3.15
C ASN A 126 10.79 -23.84 3.87
N GLU A 127 10.28 -22.87 3.12
CA GLU A 127 9.82 -21.58 3.63
C GLU A 127 8.36 -21.68 4.12
N THR A 128 7.79 -20.54 4.56
CA THR A 128 6.41 -20.42 5.06
C THR A 128 5.37 -21.09 4.15
N CYS A 129 5.62 -21.13 2.84
CA CYS A 129 4.69 -21.64 1.82
C CYS A 129 5.10 -22.95 1.15
N GLY A 130 5.97 -23.69 1.82
CA GLY A 130 6.45 -25.00 1.39
C GLY A 130 7.74 -24.92 0.58
N PRO A 131 8.17 -26.05 -0.01
CA PRO A 131 9.43 -26.13 -0.70
C PRO A 131 9.38 -25.40 -2.04
N GLN A 132 10.28 -24.44 -2.24
CA GLN A 132 10.45 -23.70 -3.48
C GLN A 132 11.90 -23.79 -3.98
N HIS A 133 12.09 -23.62 -5.29
CA HIS A 133 13.40 -23.60 -5.93
C HIS A 133 13.67 -22.20 -6.44
N PHE A 134 14.76 -21.60 -5.99
CA PHE A 134 15.15 -20.24 -6.39
C PHE A 134 16.33 -20.32 -7.35
N VAL A 135 16.32 -19.48 -8.38
CA VAL A 135 17.37 -19.44 -9.42
C VAL A 135 17.73 -18.00 -9.74
N ASN A 136 19.01 -17.74 -9.98
CA ASN A 136 19.55 -16.40 -10.21
C ASN A 136 19.15 -15.41 -9.09
N THR A 137 19.34 -15.80 -7.84
CA THR A 137 19.02 -14.95 -6.69
C THR A 137 20.00 -13.78 -6.59
N PRO A 138 19.58 -12.62 -6.04
CA PRO A 138 20.42 -11.43 -5.92
C PRO A 138 21.43 -11.53 -4.76
N PHE A 139 22.16 -12.65 -4.61
CA PHE A 139 23.13 -12.84 -3.52
C PHE A 139 24.35 -11.91 -3.59
N THR A 140 24.66 -11.30 -4.74
CA THR A 140 25.71 -10.27 -4.86
C THR A 140 25.22 -8.86 -4.49
N ASN A 141 23.94 -8.72 -4.13
CA ASN A 141 23.34 -7.44 -3.78
C ASN A 141 23.66 -7.08 -2.33
N PHE A 142 23.97 -5.81 -2.06
CA PHE A 142 24.25 -5.35 -0.69
C PHE A 142 23.06 -5.51 0.26
N MET A 143 21.82 -5.56 -0.24
CA MET A 143 20.61 -5.78 0.57
C MET A 143 20.31 -7.26 0.83
N SER A 144 21.21 -8.17 0.43
CA SER A 144 21.20 -9.57 0.86
C SER A 144 21.93 -9.76 2.19
N TYR A 145 21.85 -10.96 2.77
CA TYR A 145 22.64 -11.35 3.95
C TYR A 145 23.86 -12.20 3.59
N ALA A 146 24.23 -12.22 2.31
CA ALA A 146 25.40 -12.95 1.86
C ALA A 146 26.69 -12.30 2.40
N ASP A 147 27.75 -13.11 2.52
CA ASP A 147 29.02 -12.62 3.05
C ASP A 147 29.64 -11.53 2.16
N ASP A 148 30.33 -10.56 2.77
CA ASP A 148 31.06 -9.45 2.09
C ASP A 148 31.97 -9.87 0.92
N SER A 149 32.42 -11.13 0.91
CA SER A 149 33.21 -11.67 -0.19
C SER A 149 32.47 -11.74 -1.53
N CYS A 150 31.14 -11.61 -1.52
CA CYS A 150 30.31 -11.72 -2.73
C CYS A 150 29.42 -10.52 -3.04
N THR A 151 29.06 -9.72 -2.03
CA THR A 151 28.27 -8.49 -2.21
C THR A 151 29.08 -7.40 -2.88
N ASN A 152 28.54 -6.74 -3.91
CA ASN A 152 29.27 -5.73 -4.68
C ASN A 152 28.44 -4.69 -5.44
N SER A 153 27.10 -4.79 -5.44
CA SER A 153 26.28 -3.93 -6.29
C SER A 153 24.89 -3.63 -5.72
N PHE A 154 24.34 -2.50 -6.20
CA PHE A 154 22.92 -2.19 -6.20
C PHE A 154 22.39 -2.26 -7.63
N THR A 155 21.10 -2.54 -7.78
CA THR A 155 20.42 -2.52 -9.08
C THR A 155 20.00 -1.11 -9.51
N MET A 156 19.48 -0.96 -10.73
CA MET A 156 19.06 0.35 -11.22
C MET A 156 17.76 0.80 -10.55
N ASN A 157 16.84 -0.12 -10.25
CA ASN A 157 15.62 0.22 -9.51
C ASN A 157 15.95 0.62 -8.07
N GLN A 158 16.87 -0.09 -7.41
CA GLN A 158 17.35 0.30 -6.08
C GLN A 158 17.98 1.70 -6.10
N ASN A 159 18.83 2.00 -7.09
CA ASN A 159 19.40 3.35 -7.24
C ASN A 159 18.32 4.42 -7.44
N ALA A 160 17.31 4.14 -8.26
CA ALA A 160 16.18 5.05 -8.47
C ALA A 160 15.41 5.33 -7.17
N ARG A 161 15.16 4.30 -6.36
CA ARG A 161 14.49 4.43 -5.05
C ARG A 161 15.32 5.25 -4.07
N MET A 162 16.62 4.99 -3.96
CA MET A 162 17.51 5.79 -3.12
C MET A 162 17.51 7.27 -3.53
N HIS A 163 17.58 7.55 -4.83
CA HIS A 163 17.49 8.93 -5.33
C HIS A 163 16.12 9.57 -5.02
N CYS A 164 15.03 8.80 -5.05
CA CYS A 164 13.71 9.27 -4.68
C CYS A 164 13.69 9.79 -3.23
N TYR A 165 14.16 8.99 -2.26
CA TYR A 165 14.17 9.41 -0.85
C TYR A 165 15.18 10.52 -0.55
N LEU A 166 16.32 10.57 -1.25
CA LEU A 166 17.21 11.72 -1.18
C LEU A 166 16.50 13.02 -1.59
N ASP A 167 15.64 12.95 -2.60
CA ASP A 167 14.94 14.11 -3.15
C ASP A 167 13.69 14.51 -2.35
N LEU A 168 12.99 13.52 -1.78
CA LEU A 168 11.74 13.71 -1.04
C LEU A 168 11.97 14.01 0.44
N VAL A 169 12.86 13.26 1.10
CA VAL A 169 13.06 13.30 2.55
C VAL A 169 14.36 14.06 2.87
N TYR A 170 15.50 13.56 2.41
CA TYR A 170 16.83 14.08 2.78
C TYR A 170 17.29 15.27 1.94
N HIS A 171 16.35 16.11 1.51
CA HIS A 171 16.63 17.28 0.67
C HIS A 171 17.67 18.23 1.30
N SER A 172 17.72 18.30 2.63
CA SER A 172 18.63 19.12 3.42
C SER A 172 20.05 18.56 3.52
N TRP A 173 20.26 17.28 3.20
CA TRP A 173 21.59 16.65 3.15
C TRP A 173 22.29 16.93 1.82
N GLN A 174 21.56 17.42 0.81
CA GLN A 174 22.09 17.70 -0.52
C GLN A 174 22.83 19.05 -0.59
N PRO A 175 23.75 19.24 -1.57
CA PRO A 175 24.39 20.54 -1.83
C PRO A 175 23.36 21.66 -2.10
N ALA A 176 23.75 22.92 -1.89
CA ALA A 176 22.86 24.08 -1.93
C ALA A 176 22.04 24.29 -3.24
N ALA A 177 22.41 23.65 -4.34
CA ALA A 177 21.68 23.68 -5.60
C ALA A 177 21.41 22.25 -6.09
N LYS A 178 20.14 21.95 -6.39
CA LYS A 178 19.74 20.63 -6.87
C LYS A 178 19.94 20.51 -8.38
N PRO A 179 20.30 19.32 -8.91
CA PRO A 179 20.19 19.08 -10.34
C PRO A 179 18.73 19.21 -10.79
N PRO A 180 18.47 19.57 -12.06
CA PRO A 180 17.12 19.62 -12.57
C PRO A 180 16.58 18.18 -12.59
N PRO A 181 15.34 17.96 -12.15
CA PRO A 181 14.75 16.62 -12.16
C PRO A 181 14.58 16.09 -13.58
N VAL A 182 14.75 14.78 -13.76
CA VAL A 182 14.54 14.12 -15.05
C VAL A 182 13.05 14.14 -15.40
N ALA A 183 12.71 14.65 -16.59
CA ALA A 183 11.33 14.66 -17.06
C ALA A 183 10.84 13.26 -17.42
N MET A 184 9.53 13.08 -17.44
CA MET A 184 8.92 11.87 -18.00
C MET A 184 9.22 11.75 -19.50
N ALA A 185 9.24 10.52 -20.00
CA ALA A 185 9.37 10.28 -21.43
C ALA A 185 8.23 10.98 -22.20
N PRO A 186 8.50 11.55 -23.38
CA PRO A 186 7.44 12.11 -24.20
C PRO A 186 6.53 11.01 -24.74
N GLN A 187 5.29 11.36 -25.02
CA GLN A 187 4.26 10.51 -25.60
C GLN A 187 3.74 11.16 -26.88
N VAL A 188 3.30 10.34 -27.84
CA VAL A 188 2.63 10.82 -29.05
C VAL A 188 1.18 11.09 -28.69
N VAL A 189 0.70 12.31 -28.90
CA VAL A 189 -0.70 12.69 -28.61
C VAL A 189 -1.53 12.93 -29.86
N GLU A 190 -0.88 13.19 -30.98
CA GLU A 190 -1.57 13.44 -32.24
C GLU A 190 -0.63 13.14 -33.41
N GLN A 191 -1.16 12.56 -34.48
CA GLN A 191 -0.40 12.25 -35.67
C GLN A 191 -1.18 12.58 -36.95
N HIS A 192 -0.49 13.21 -37.90
CA HIS A 192 -0.99 13.46 -39.26
C HIS A 192 -0.07 12.82 -40.29
N HIS A 193 -0.42 12.91 -41.58
CA HIS A 193 0.37 12.32 -42.67
C HIS A 193 1.81 12.87 -42.82
N ASN A 194 2.15 14.00 -42.17
CA ASN A 194 3.46 14.65 -42.24
C ASN A 194 3.90 15.31 -40.93
N SER A 195 3.28 14.96 -39.80
CA SER A 195 3.67 15.50 -38.50
C SER A 195 3.33 14.58 -37.35
N ILE A 196 4.16 14.61 -36.31
CA ILE A 196 3.95 13.93 -35.04
C ILE A 196 3.91 15.01 -33.95
N THR A 197 2.87 15.03 -33.14
CA THR A 197 2.78 15.90 -31.97
C THR A 197 3.11 15.10 -30.72
N LEU A 198 4.06 15.63 -29.95
CA LEU A 198 4.56 15.06 -28.72
C LEU A 198 4.08 15.89 -27.54
N GLU A 199 3.78 15.23 -26.43
CA GLU A 199 3.54 15.85 -25.13
C GLU A 199 4.30 15.09 -24.04
N TRP A 200 4.72 15.77 -22.98
CA TRP A 200 5.37 15.12 -21.84
C TRP A 200 4.89 15.72 -20.52
N PHE A 201 4.93 14.92 -19.46
CA PHE A 201 4.60 15.39 -18.12
C PHE A 201 5.84 15.98 -17.43
N PRO A 202 5.65 16.87 -16.43
CA PRO A 202 6.73 17.25 -15.51
C PRO A 202 7.31 15.99 -14.83
N PRO A 203 8.47 16.13 -14.16
CA PRO A 203 8.98 15.07 -13.30
C PRO A 203 7.92 14.55 -12.32
N ILE A 204 7.97 13.27 -11.97
CA ILE A 204 7.03 12.61 -11.04
C ILE A 204 6.90 13.38 -9.71
N SER A 205 7.97 14.04 -9.27
CA SER A 205 7.97 14.87 -8.06
C SER A 205 7.12 16.15 -8.16
N GLY A 206 6.46 16.40 -9.29
CA GLY A 206 5.59 17.56 -9.51
C GLY A 206 6.33 18.90 -9.56
N GLN A 207 7.65 18.88 -9.75
CA GLN A 207 8.51 20.06 -9.68
C GLN A 207 8.46 20.86 -11.00
N PHE A 208 8.01 22.12 -10.92
CA PHE A 208 7.91 23.04 -12.07
C PHE A 208 8.94 24.17 -12.07
N PHE A 209 9.52 24.49 -10.91
CA PHE A 209 10.45 25.60 -10.74
C PHE A 209 11.87 25.12 -10.42
N GLU A 210 12.84 25.99 -10.66
CA GLU A 210 14.22 25.79 -10.22
C GLU A 210 14.28 25.62 -8.69
N ARG A 211 15.05 24.61 -8.25
CA ARG A 211 15.08 24.14 -6.86
C ARG A 211 16.33 24.67 -6.15
N GLU A 212 16.14 25.65 -5.27
CA GLU A 212 17.14 26.08 -4.29
C GLU A 212 16.79 25.44 -2.95
N VAL A 213 17.74 24.75 -2.30
CA VAL A 213 17.48 24.01 -1.06
C VAL A 213 16.94 24.95 0.02
N GLY A 214 15.78 24.61 0.59
CA GLY A 214 15.10 25.41 1.62
C GLY A 214 14.27 26.59 1.08
N SER A 215 14.17 26.76 -0.24
CA SER A 215 13.30 27.74 -0.87
C SER A 215 11.83 27.30 -0.88
N VAL A 216 10.93 28.27 -0.88
CA VAL A 216 9.49 28.05 -1.04
C VAL A 216 9.14 27.53 -2.44
N CYS A 217 10.03 27.72 -3.42
CA CYS A 217 9.79 27.30 -4.80
C CYS A 217 9.62 25.79 -4.97
N ASP A 218 10.24 24.97 -4.11
CA ASP A 218 10.08 23.51 -4.10
C ASP A 218 8.65 23.07 -3.75
N LYS A 219 7.87 23.98 -3.14
CA LYS A 219 6.49 23.78 -2.68
C LYS A 219 5.45 24.41 -3.61
N CYS A 220 5.88 25.04 -4.71
CA CYS A 220 5.02 25.78 -5.62
C CYS A 220 4.63 24.94 -6.85
N THR A 221 3.35 24.93 -7.19
CA THR A 221 2.83 24.28 -8.41
C THR A 221 2.85 25.22 -9.61
N GLU A 222 2.60 24.70 -10.82
CA GLU A 222 2.55 25.46 -12.08
C GLU A 222 1.66 26.71 -12.01
N GLY A 223 0.51 26.64 -11.33
CA GLY A 223 -0.40 27.77 -11.10
C GLY A 223 0.07 28.78 -10.05
N ARG A 224 1.34 28.69 -9.61
CA ARG A 224 1.93 29.44 -8.50
C ARG A 224 1.12 29.32 -7.21
N VAL A 225 0.55 28.14 -6.98
CA VAL A 225 -0.09 27.75 -5.73
C VAL A 225 0.97 27.18 -4.81
N LEU A 226 1.04 27.66 -3.58
CA LEU A 226 1.88 27.08 -2.54
C LEU A 226 1.14 25.93 -1.87
N LEU A 227 1.78 24.75 -1.83
CA LEU A 227 1.33 23.58 -1.09
C LEU A 227 2.22 23.39 0.14
N GLN A 228 1.63 23.31 1.33
CA GLN A 228 2.40 23.06 2.55
C GLN A 228 1.62 22.20 3.53
N TYR A 229 2.29 21.18 4.04
CA TYR A 229 1.79 20.38 5.16
C TYR A 229 2.00 21.13 6.48
N ALA A 230 1.24 20.75 7.49
CA ALA A 230 1.48 21.20 8.85
C ALA A 230 2.92 20.86 9.27
N SER A 231 3.60 21.81 9.91
CA SER A 231 5.01 21.70 10.30
C SER A 231 5.22 21.80 11.82
N ASN A 232 4.14 22.05 12.55
CA ASN A 232 4.15 22.16 14.00
C ASN A 232 2.75 21.82 14.51
N SER A 233 2.69 21.14 15.63
CA SER A 233 1.46 20.63 16.20
C SER A 233 1.40 20.83 17.71
N SER A 234 0.19 20.88 18.24
CA SER A 234 -0.03 20.80 19.68
C SER A 234 -1.41 20.23 19.99
N SER A 235 -1.51 19.57 21.14
CA SER A 235 -2.78 19.15 21.72
C SER A 235 -2.74 19.37 23.23
N PRO A 236 -3.87 19.65 23.90
CA PRO A 236 -3.91 19.85 25.35
C PRO A 236 -3.51 18.63 26.17
N LEU A 237 -3.58 17.43 25.60
CA LEU A 237 -3.21 16.19 26.27
C LEU A 237 -1.69 15.95 26.18
N PRO A 238 -1.02 15.62 27.30
CA PRO A 238 0.42 15.34 27.30
C PRO A 238 0.72 14.06 26.50
N CYS A 239 1.72 14.13 25.62
CA CYS A 239 2.15 13.00 24.80
C CYS A 239 2.77 11.88 25.65
N GLU A 240 2.58 10.63 25.20
CA GLU A 240 3.31 9.48 25.74
C GLU A 240 4.83 9.61 25.47
N PRO A 241 5.71 9.02 26.30
CA PRO A 241 7.16 9.07 26.07
C PRO A 241 7.60 8.39 24.77
N SER A 242 6.80 7.45 24.26
CA SER A 242 7.07 6.76 22.99
C SER A 242 7.01 7.73 21.80
N GLY A 243 6.07 8.69 21.83
CA GLY A 243 5.78 9.61 20.72
C GLY A 243 4.62 9.13 19.83
N HIS A 244 4.16 7.88 19.98
CA HIS A 244 3.04 7.34 19.21
C HIS A 244 1.73 8.06 19.55
N TRP A 245 0.85 8.15 18.55
CA TRP A 245 -0.43 8.86 18.65
C TRP A 245 -0.35 10.36 18.99
N SER A 246 0.85 10.92 18.98
CA SER A 246 1.09 12.30 19.41
C SER A 246 0.66 13.31 18.35
N PRO A 247 0.50 14.60 18.69
CA PRO A 247 0.18 15.63 17.71
C PRO A 247 1.18 15.72 16.56
N ARG A 248 2.44 15.35 16.81
CA ARG A 248 3.52 15.34 15.81
C ARG A 248 3.28 14.32 14.72
N GLU A 249 2.50 13.28 15.02
CA GLU A 249 2.13 12.28 14.05
C GLU A 249 1.21 12.85 12.95
N ALA A 250 0.61 14.02 13.16
CA ALA A 250 -0.18 14.74 12.16
C ALA A 250 0.60 15.80 11.34
N GLU A 251 1.93 15.88 11.53
CA GLU A 251 2.82 16.80 10.82
C GLU A 251 3.43 16.15 9.58
N GLY A 252 3.67 16.94 8.54
CA GLY A 252 4.28 16.46 7.29
C GLY A 252 3.28 15.81 6.32
N PRO A 253 3.79 15.20 5.23
CA PRO A 253 2.98 14.42 4.30
C PRO A 253 2.45 13.14 4.96
N PRO A 254 1.32 12.58 4.47
CA PRO A 254 0.76 11.34 5.01
C PRO A 254 1.75 10.18 4.89
N ASP A 255 1.93 9.43 5.98
CA ASP A 255 2.88 8.31 6.09
C ASP A 255 2.23 6.98 6.52
N VAL A 256 0.90 6.93 6.61
CA VAL A 256 0.16 5.70 6.91
C VAL A 256 -0.06 4.85 5.66
N GLU A 257 0.43 3.60 5.68
CA GLU A 257 0.35 2.68 4.54
C GLU A 257 -1.07 2.11 4.30
N GLN A 258 -1.86 1.93 5.36
CA GLN A 258 -3.16 1.27 5.29
C GLN A 258 -4.26 2.23 5.73
N ALA A 259 -5.07 2.64 4.75
CA ALA A 259 -6.27 3.42 5.00
C ALA A 259 -7.31 2.59 5.78
N CYS A 260 -8.15 3.25 6.58
CA CYS A 260 -9.17 2.61 7.43
C CYS A 260 -8.63 1.66 8.50
N GLU A 261 -7.38 1.86 8.88
CA GLU A 261 -6.68 1.03 9.84
C GLU A 261 -6.01 1.94 10.87
N SER A 262 -6.28 1.70 12.16
CA SER A 262 -5.57 2.42 13.24
C SER A 262 -4.06 2.26 13.05
N SER A 263 -3.31 3.33 13.28
CA SER A 263 -1.87 3.37 13.12
C SER A 263 -1.23 4.17 14.26
N VAL A 264 -0.06 3.74 14.71
CA VAL A 264 0.76 4.50 15.68
C VAL A 264 1.30 5.81 15.10
N HIS A 265 1.25 5.94 13.77
CA HIS A 265 1.77 7.08 12.99
C HIS A 265 0.72 8.18 12.74
N THR A 266 -0.38 8.18 13.48
CA THR A 266 -1.45 9.18 13.37
C THR A 266 -1.54 9.97 14.66
N TRP A 267 -2.16 11.16 14.66
CA TRP A 267 -2.64 11.73 15.92
C TRP A 267 -3.95 11.07 16.32
N SER A 268 -4.07 10.63 17.58
CA SER A 268 -5.33 10.15 18.16
C SER A 268 -5.61 10.85 19.49
N PRO A 269 -6.86 11.25 19.77
CA PRO A 269 -7.19 11.97 21.01
C PRO A 269 -7.08 11.11 22.26
N THR A 270 -7.24 9.78 22.19
CA THR A 270 -7.22 8.91 23.38
C THR A 270 -6.36 7.65 23.30
N ALA A 271 -5.83 7.26 22.13
CA ALA A 271 -5.08 6.02 21.97
C ALA A 271 -3.75 5.97 22.76
N GLY A 272 -3.16 7.12 23.10
CA GLY A 272 -1.94 7.21 23.93
C GLY A 272 -2.16 7.16 25.45
N THR A 273 -3.37 6.84 25.93
CA THR A 273 -3.71 6.88 27.36
C THR A 273 -3.75 5.47 27.95
N GLU A 274 -2.86 5.13 28.88
CA GLU A 274 -2.91 3.83 29.57
C GLU A 274 -4.27 3.64 30.27
N GLN A 275 -4.92 2.50 29.99
CA GLN A 275 -6.11 2.02 30.71
C GLN A 275 -5.74 1.73 32.17
N GLY A 276 -5.81 2.74 33.04
CA GLY A 276 -5.48 2.57 34.46
C GLY A 276 -5.34 3.86 35.27
N VAL A 277 -5.20 5.03 34.63
CA VAL A 277 -5.14 6.31 35.34
C VAL A 277 -6.55 6.84 35.56
N VAL A 278 -7.03 6.79 36.81
CA VAL A 278 -8.34 7.33 37.20
C VAL A 278 -8.37 8.85 36.93
N GLY A 279 -9.17 9.27 35.93
CA GLY A 279 -9.55 10.67 35.70
C GLY A 279 -8.98 11.38 34.46
N LEU A 280 -8.39 10.66 33.49
CA LEU A 280 -7.79 11.27 32.29
C LEU A 280 -8.24 10.68 30.93
N SER A 281 -9.28 9.84 30.89
CA SER A 281 -9.68 9.12 29.66
C SER A 281 -10.76 9.81 28.81
N GLU A 282 -11.29 10.96 29.23
CA GLU A 282 -12.38 11.63 28.52
C GLU A 282 -11.93 12.98 27.97
N CYS A 283 -12.24 13.24 26.70
CA CYS A 283 -12.09 14.56 26.10
C CYS A 283 -12.77 15.61 27.00
N PRO A 284 -12.20 16.84 27.11
CA PRO A 284 -12.87 17.93 27.79
C PRO A 284 -14.31 18.12 27.29
N PRO A 285 -15.22 18.75 28.06
CA PRO A 285 -16.60 18.98 27.61
C PRO A 285 -16.72 19.83 26.33
N ASN A 286 -15.62 20.46 25.88
CA ASN A 286 -15.53 21.20 24.63
C ASN A 286 -14.90 20.38 23.48
N GLY A 287 -14.66 19.08 23.67
CA GLY A 287 -13.98 18.17 22.75
C GLY A 287 -12.47 18.09 22.94
N CYS A 288 -11.89 17.03 22.37
CA CYS A 288 -10.45 16.93 22.15
C CYS A 288 -10.05 17.84 20.99
N MET A 289 -8.83 18.37 21.05
CA MET A 289 -8.36 19.38 20.10
C MET A 289 -6.97 19.03 19.59
N LEU A 290 -6.81 19.13 18.27
CA LEU A 290 -5.53 19.13 17.58
C LEU A 290 -5.33 20.50 16.92
N GLN A 291 -4.24 21.18 17.25
CA GLN A 291 -3.83 22.41 16.58
C GLN A 291 -2.65 22.11 15.67
N LEU A 292 -2.76 22.52 14.41
CA LEU A 292 -1.73 22.38 13.39
C LEU A 292 -1.37 23.76 12.85
N GLU A 293 -0.08 24.02 12.69
CA GLU A 293 0.45 25.28 12.19
C GLU A 293 1.27 25.04 10.91
N PHE A 294 1.16 25.99 9.98
CA PHE A 294 1.86 25.98 8.71
C PHE A 294 3.02 26.97 8.75
N GLN A 295 4.12 26.60 8.09
CA GLN A 295 5.33 27.41 8.05
C GLN A 295 5.11 28.81 7.46
N HIS A 296 4.22 28.94 6.47
CA HIS A 296 3.94 30.21 5.79
C HIS A 296 2.46 30.56 5.87
N PRO A 297 2.08 31.70 6.47
CA PRO A 297 0.71 32.18 6.37
C PRO A 297 0.34 32.49 4.91
N VAL A 298 -0.82 32.02 4.46
CA VAL A 298 -1.30 32.23 3.09
C VAL A 298 -2.80 32.47 3.06
N VAL A 299 -3.29 33.18 2.04
CA VAL A 299 -4.72 33.20 1.71
C VAL A 299 -5.06 31.84 1.09
N PRO A 300 -5.87 30.99 1.76
CA PRO A 300 -6.05 29.62 1.35
C PRO A 300 -7.13 29.47 0.26
N ASP A 301 -6.98 28.41 -0.51
CA ASP A 301 -7.90 27.98 -1.57
C ASP A 301 -8.57 26.66 -1.20
N SER A 302 -7.83 25.76 -0.56
CA SER A 302 -8.35 24.51 -0.01
C SER A 302 -7.53 24.01 1.17
N LEU A 303 -8.19 23.20 2.00
CA LEU A 303 -7.60 22.44 3.11
C LEU A 303 -7.90 20.96 2.88
N SER A 304 -6.88 20.11 2.88
CA SER A 304 -7.04 18.65 2.77
C SER A 304 -6.54 17.97 4.04
N MET A 305 -7.28 17.00 4.57
CA MET A 305 -6.91 16.25 5.77
C MET A 305 -7.03 14.75 5.50
N TRP A 306 -6.01 13.99 5.91
CA TRP A 306 -5.99 12.53 5.82
C TRP A 306 -6.45 11.97 7.15
N VAL A 307 -7.71 11.57 7.19
CA VAL A 307 -8.27 10.78 8.29
C VAL A 307 -8.04 9.33 7.93
N THR A 308 -7.34 8.58 8.77
CA THR A 308 -6.95 7.19 8.49
C THR A 308 -7.79 6.20 9.28
N PHE A 309 -8.41 6.65 10.37
CA PHE A 309 -9.31 5.82 11.16
C PHE A 309 -10.36 6.69 11.88
N CYS A 310 -11.58 6.16 11.98
CA CYS A 310 -12.63 6.70 12.83
C CYS A 310 -13.64 5.58 13.13
N SER A 311 -14.19 5.53 14.35
CA SER A 311 -15.21 4.53 14.70
C SER A 311 -16.54 4.82 13.98
N PRO A 312 -17.09 3.89 13.17
CA PRO A 312 -18.37 4.10 12.50
C PRO A 312 -19.59 3.92 13.42
N GLU A 313 -19.42 3.33 14.61
CA GLU A 313 -20.54 2.79 15.40
C GLU A 313 -20.93 3.63 16.64
N GLU A 314 -20.11 4.60 17.07
CA GLU A 314 -20.38 5.31 18.34
C GLU A 314 -21.22 6.59 18.24
N THR A 315 -21.31 7.29 17.09
CA THR A 315 -22.01 8.59 17.09
C THR A 315 -22.89 8.84 15.87
N ALA A 316 -24.13 9.30 16.13
CA ALA A 316 -25.00 9.94 15.14
C ALA A 316 -24.52 11.36 14.76
N LEU A 317 -23.29 11.73 15.16
CA LEU A 317 -22.69 13.04 15.01
C LEU A 317 -21.49 12.93 14.04
N PRO A 318 -21.14 14.02 13.34
CA PRO A 318 -19.95 14.04 12.50
C PRO A 318 -18.68 13.82 13.35
N ALA A 319 -17.78 12.94 12.91
CA ALA A 319 -16.57 12.61 13.66
C ALA A 319 -15.70 13.85 13.92
N ILE A 320 -15.69 14.83 13.01
CA ILE A 320 -15.13 16.15 13.26
C ILE A 320 -16.25 17.11 13.64
N HIS A 321 -16.20 17.62 14.88
CA HIS A 321 -17.21 18.53 15.43
C HIS A 321 -17.06 19.96 14.87
N ASP A 322 -15.83 20.46 14.75
CA ASP A 322 -15.56 21.76 14.12
C ASP A 322 -14.12 21.84 13.63
N ILE A 323 -13.89 22.66 12.62
CA ILE A 323 -12.56 23.05 12.13
C ILE A 323 -12.49 24.58 12.17
N LEU A 324 -11.61 25.12 12.99
CA LEU A 324 -11.33 26.56 13.05
C LEU A 324 -10.09 26.88 12.22
N LEU A 325 -10.22 27.80 11.27
CA LEU A 325 -9.08 28.42 10.59
C LEU A 325 -8.51 29.53 11.48
N LEU A 326 -7.21 29.46 11.76
CA LEU A 326 -6.48 30.46 12.53
C LEU A 326 -5.94 31.54 11.59
N THR A 327 -6.53 32.74 11.66
CA THR A 327 -6.13 33.86 10.79
C THR A 327 -5.09 34.74 11.46
N VAL A 328 -4.21 35.34 10.67
CA VAL A 328 -3.16 36.26 11.17
C VAL A 328 -3.76 37.48 11.89
N ASN A 329 -4.97 37.90 11.51
CA ASN A 329 -5.66 39.03 12.13
C ASN A 329 -6.39 38.67 13.44
N GLY A 330 -6.40 37.40 13.84
CA GLY A 330 -7.05 36.91 15.07
C GLY A 330 -8.56 36.69 14.97
N ASN A 331 -9.14 36.81 13.77
CA ASN A 331 -10.54 36.49 13.50
C ASN A 331 -10.63 35.03 13.04
N ASN A 332 -10.70 34.09 13.97
CA ASN A 332 -10.79 32.66 13.63
C ASN A 332 -12.12 32.36 12.92
N ILE A 333 -12.07 31.52 11.89
CA ILE A 333 -13.24 31.19 11.05
C ILE A 333 -13.62 29.72 11.29
N SER A 334 -14.84 29.48 11.77
CA SER A 334 -15.39 28.12 11.91
C SER A 334 -15.93 27.62 10.57
N LEU A 335 -15.54 26.40 10.20
CA LEU A 335 -16.05 25.69 9.03
C LEU A 335 -17.24 24.79 9.37
N GLY A 336 -17.50 24.53 10.65
CA GLY A 336 -18.56 23.66 11.11
C GLY A 336 -18.18 22.18 11.08
N PRO A 337 -19.14 21.30 11.44
CA PRO A 337 -18.89 19.87 11.54
C PRO A 337 -18.72 19.23 10.16
N SER A 338 -17.88 18.20 10.10
CA SER A 338 -17.55 17.49 8.85
C SER A 338 -17.59 15.98 9.03
N ASN A 339 -18.24 15.30 8.09
CA ASN A 339 -18.16 13.85 7.96
C ASN A 339 -16.85 13.51 7.25
N VAL A 340 -16.22 12.43 7.69
CA VAL A 340 -14.94 11.96 7.15
C VAL A 340 -15.04 10.48 6.87
N PHE A 341 -14.26 10.04 5.88
CA PHE A 341 -14.09 8.65 5.52
C PHE A 341 -12.61 8.33 5.59
N CYS A 342 -12.28 7.13 6.05
CA CYS A 342 -10.90 6.75 6.31
C CYS A 342 -10.11 6.35 5.05
N ASP A 343 -10.80 6.15 3.93
CA ASP A 343 -10.26 5.75 2.62
C ASP A 343 -9.99 6.92 1.68
N THR A 344 -10.49 8.12 2.01
CA THR A 344 -10.41 9.30 1.16
C THR A 344 -10.12 10.56 1.98
N PRO A 345 -9.20 11.43 1.53
CA PRO A 345 -8.90 12.65 2.26
C PRO A 345 -10.11 13.61 2.24
N LEU A 346 -10.40 14.25 3.38
CA LEU A 346 -11.37 15.33 3.44
C LEU A 346 -10.76 16.58 2.81
N THR A 347 -11.20 16.95 1.61
CA THR A 347 -10.81 18.20 0.95
C THR A 347 -11.92 19.24 1.00
N LEU A 348 -11.66 20.35 1.70
CA LEU A 348 -12.55 21.50 1.84
C LEU A 348 -12.10 22.64 0.94
N ARG A 349 -13.00 23.17 0.12
CA ARG A 349 -12.77 24.41 -0.63
C ARG A 349 -12.99 25.61 0.29
N LEU A 350 -12.04 26.54 0.31
CA LEU A 350 -12.05 27.69 1.20
C LEU A 350 -12.22 28.99 0.40
N ASP A 351 -13.23 29.78 0.73
CA ASP A 351 -13.36 31.16 0.24
C ASP A 351 -13.03 32.15 1.37
N VAL A 352 -11.75 32.18 1.72
CA VAL A 352 -11.19 33.08 2.73
C VAL A 352 -10.36 34.16 2.02
N GLN A 353 -10.43 35.39 2.51
CA GLN A 353 -9.69 36.53 1.97
C GLN A 353 -8.51 36.95 2.87
N GLU A 354 -8.43 36.39 4.07
CA GLU A 354 -7.38 36.64 5.05
C GLU A 354 -6.31 35.55 5.01
N GLU A 355 -5.11 35.87 5.47
CA GLU A 355 -4.03 34.89 5.62
C GLU A 355 -4.32 33.97 6.82
N VAL A 356 -4.22 32.67 6.57
CA VAL A 356 -4.37 31.60 7.56
C VAL A 356 -2.98 31.03 7.84
N TYR A 357 -2.65 30.89 9.12
CA TYR A 357 -1.36 30.33 9.57
C TYR A 357 -1.50 28.96 10.22
N GLY A 358 -2.71 28.53 10.56
CA GLY A 358 -2.96 27.24 11.21
C GLY A 358 -4.43 26.86 11.22
N VAL A 359 -4.70 25.66 11.74
CA VAL A 359 -6.06 25.13 11.95
C VAL A 359 -6.16 24.51 13.34
N GLN A 360 -7.36 24.56 13.92
CA GLN A 360 -7.72 23.78 15.11
C GLN A 360 -8.87 22.84 14.76
N ILE A 361 -8.66 21.57 15.01
CA ILE A 361 -9.62 20.49 14.74
C ILE A 361 -10.18 20.05 16.09
N TYR A 362 -11.51 20.08 16.21
CA TYR A 362 -12.23 19.65 17.40
C TYR A 362 -12.98 18.36 17.11
N THR A 363 -12.84 17.38 18.00
CA THR A 363 -13.52 16.09 17.90
C THR A 363 -14.08 15.66 19.25
N MET A 364 -15.22 14.98 19.20
CA MET A 364 -15.78 14.21 20.32
C MET A 364 -15.57 12.71 20.14
N GLU A 365 -15.10 12.29 18.97
CA GLU A 365 -14.82 10.91 18.61
C GLU A 365 -13.47 10.48 19.17
N HIS A 366 -13.47 9.46 20.02
CA HIS A 366 -12.30 8.98 20.75
C HIS A 366 -11.29 8.25 19.87
N HIS A 367 -11.76 7.71 18.75
CA HIS A 367 -10.97 6.92 17.81
C HIS A 367 -10.67 7.65 16.50
N LEU A 368 -10.86 8.98 16.45
CA LEU A 368 -10.48 9.75 15.27
C LEU A 368 -8.95 9.78 15.14
N GLU A 369 -8.44 9.34 14.01
CA GLU A 369 -7.01 9.36 13.69
C GLU A 369 -6.73 10.25 12.48
N ILE A 370 -5.82 11.21 12.66
CA ILE A 370 -5.43 12.18 11.63
C ILE A 370 -3.93 12.02 11.35
N ASP A 371 -3.59 11.71 10.11
CA ASP A 371 -2.21 11.47 9.66
C ASP A 371 -1.56 12.75 9.10
N ALA A 372 -2.29 13.52 8.30
CA ALA A 372 -1.72 14.72 7.69
C ALA A 372 -2.76 15.80 7.42
N THR A 373 -2.29 17.04 7.35
CA THR A 373 -3.11 18.17 6.89
C THR A 373 -2.30 19.07 5.95
N LEU A 374 -2.86 19.33 4.77
CA LEU A 374 -2.29 20.14 3.69
C LEU A 374 -3.09 21.42 3.49
N LEU A 375 -2.42 22.57 3.47
CA LEU A 375 -3.00 23.86 3.08
C LEU A 375 -2.50 24.29 1.71
N ALA A 376 -3.43 24.55 0.79
CA ALA A 376 -3.13 25.11 -0.53
C ALA A 376 -3.50 26.59 -0.57
N SER A 377 -2.58 27.43 -1.08
CA SER A 377 -2.87 28.85 -1.30
C SER A 377 -3.76 29.09 -2.52
N LYS A 378 -4.33 30.30 -2.63
CA LYS A 378 -4.87 30.76 -3.93
C LYS A 378 -3.78 30.81 -5.01
N PRO A 379 -4.15 30.71 -6.30
CA PRO A 379 -3.23 30.90 -7.42
C PRO A 379 -2.48 32.24 -7.35
N ASP A 380 -1.32 32.31 -7.99
CA ASP A 380 -0.46 33.51 -8.00
C ASP A 380 -0.01 34.00 -6.61
N SER A 381 0.25 33.06 -5.69
CA SER A 381 0.78 33.36 -4.35
C SER A 381 2.04 34.22 -4.43
N VAL A 382 2.12 35.24 -3.59
CA VAL A 382 3.26 36.17 -3.52
C VAL A 382 4.57 35.42 -3.27
N LEU A 383 4.51 34.35 -2.48
CA LEU A 383 5.66 33.51 -2.17
C LEU A 383 6.20 32.78 -3.41
N CYS A 384 5.34 32.42 -4.36
CA CYS A 384 5.73 31.70 -5.58
C CYS A 384 6.10 32.64 -6.76
N LYS A 385 5.95 33.97 -6.64
CA LYS A 385 6.16 34.90 -7.77
C LYS A 385 7.59 34.97 -8.29
N HIS A 386 8.57 34.77 -7.42
CA HIS A 386 9.99 34.87 -7.77
C HIS A 386 10.55 33.56 -8.35
N CYS A 387 9.80 32.46 -8.26
CA CYS A 387 10.21 31.17 -8.74
C CYS A 387 10.34 31.15 -10.27
N LYS A 388 11.49 30.66 -10.74
CA LYS A 388 11.84 30.56 -12.16
C LYS A 388 11.43 29.20 -12.70
N PRO A 389 10.63 29.13 -13.78
CA PRO A 389 10.19 27.84 -14.31
C PRO A 389 11.36 27.08 -14.92
N LEU A 390 11.33 25.76 -14.79
CA LEU A 390 12.23 24.86 -15.50
C LEU A 390 11.96 24.96 -17.01
N ARG A 391 13.02 24.81 -17.80
CA ARG A 391 12.95 24.80 -19.27
C ARG A 391 13.23 23.40 -19.79
N TYR A 392 12.85 23.15 -21.03
CA TYR A 392 13.02 21.84 -21.67
C TYR A 392 13.85 21.94 -22.94
N ARG A 393 14.65 20.90 -23.18
CA ARG A 393 15.32 20.64 -24.46
C ARG A 393 14.83 19.32 -25.02
N LEU A 394 14.27 19.37 -26.22
CA LEU A 394 13.85 18.19 -26.96
C LEU A 394 15.02 17.66 -27.79
N LEU A 395 15.48 16.46 -27.44
CA LEU A 395 16.49 15.72 -28.18
C LEU A 395 15.79 14.78 -29.17
N ARG A 396 16.31 14.70 -30.40
CA ARG A 396 15.79 13.80 -31.44
C ARG A 396 16.92 13.09 -32.18
N GLN A 397 16.73 11.82 -32.49
CA GLN A 397 17.56 11.08 -33.44
C GLN A 397 16.68 10.48 -34.53
N PRO A 398 16.97 10.68 -35.84
CA PRO A 398 17.97 11.61 -36.39
C PRO A 398 17.75 13.07 -35.97
N PRO A 399 18.82 13.89 -35.86
CA PRO A 399 18.72 15.24 -35.33
C PRO A 399 17.82 16.17 -36.16
N PHE A 400 17.32 17.24 -35.54
CA PHE A 400 16.65 18.35 -36.24
C PHE A 400 17.64 19.05 -37.17
N THR A 401 17.17 19.44 -38.36
CA THR A 401 18.02 20.09 -39.37
C THR A 401 18.62 21.42 -38.88
N HIS A 402 17.85 22.17 -38.07
CA HIS A 402 18.25 23.46 -37.52
C HIS A 402 18.72 23.39 -36.05
N ALA A 403 18.70 22.21 -35.42
CA ALA A 403 19.03 22.04 -34.00
C ALA A 403 19.68 20.67 -33.73
N PRO A 404 20.95 20.46 -34.16
CA PRO A 404 21.61 19.16 -34.09
C PRO A 404 21.90 18.68 -32.67
N HIS A 405 21.94 19.59 -31.70
CA HIS A 405 22.12 19.30 -30.28
C HIS A 405 20.80 19.35 -29.48
N GLY A 406 19.66 19.32 -30.17
CA GLY A 406 18.33 19.43 -29.56
C GLY A 406 17.73 20.83 -29.63
N LEU A 407 16.40 20.86 -29.60
CA LEU A 407 15.60 22.08 -29.68
C LEU A 407 15.35 22.63 -28.28
N LEU A 408 15.80 23.86 -28.01
CA LEU A 408 15.49 24.56 -26.77
C LEU A 408 14.09 25.17 -26.82
N LEU A 409 13.26 24.87 -25.83
CA LEU A 409 11.91 25.41 -25.69
C LEU A 409 11.96 26.60 -24.72
N ASN A 410 11.68 27.80 -25.25
CA ASN A 410 11.82 29.06 -24.49
C ASN A 410 10.69 29.30 -23.48
N GLU A 411 9.53 28.69 -23.71
CA GLU A 411 8.39 28.68 -22.78
C GLU A 411 8.31 27.29 -22.14
N PRO A 412 7.70 27.14 -20.94
CA PRO A 412 7.46 25.85 -20.29
C PRO A 412 6.36 25.04 -21.01
N ILE A 413 6.31 25.12 -22.33
CA ILE A 413 5.40 24.38 -23.17
C ILE A 413 5.85 22.93 -23.18
N ARG A 414 4.94 22.04 -22.79
CA ARG A 414 5.17 20.60 -22.73
C ARG A 414 4.66 19.86 -23.98
N ARG A 415 4.32 20.60 -25.03
CA ARG A 415 3.76 20.08 -26.29
C ARG A 415 4.53 20.61 -27.51
N PHE A 416 4.94 19.72 -28.42
CA PHE A 416 5.69 20.10 -29.63
C PHE A 416 5.23 19.29 -30.85
N THR A 417 5.00 19.95 -31.97
CA THR A 417 4.68 19.28 -33.24
C THR A 417 5.89 19.23 -34.16
N ASP A 418 6.43 18.03 -34.33
CA ASP A 418 7.51 17.73 -35.26
C ASP A 418 6.96 17.61 -36.69
N ARG A 419 7.41 18.51 -37.57
CA ARG A 419 7.07 18.54 -39.00
C ARG A 419 8.23 18.12 -39.90
N GLU A 420 9.39 17.80 -39.32
CA GLU A 420 10.59 17.33 -40.04
C GLU A 420 10.66 15.79 -39.99
N VAL A 421 9.49 15.15 -40.18
CA VAL A 421 9.31 13.70 -40.10
C VAL A 421 9.07 13.11 -41.49
N ALA A 422 9.67 11.96 -41.75
CA ALA A 422 9.52 11.23 -43.00
C ALA A 422 8.89 9.85 -42.75
N PRO A 423 8.07 9.33 -43.68
CA PRO A 423 7.58 7.96 -43.60
C PRO A 423 8.74 6.96 -43.58
N ARG A 424 8.61 5.84 -42.84
CA ARG A 424 9.63 4.78 -42.75
C ARG A 424 10.96 5.19 -42.14
N VAL A 425 10.95 6.24 -41.33
CA VAL A 425 12.08 6.64 -40.51
C VAL A 425 11.66 6.53 -39.06
N THR A 426 12.44 5.78 -38.29
CA THR A 426 12.29 5.68 -36.84
C THR A 426 12.97 6.88 -36.19
N TYR A 427 12.22 7.58 -35.34
CA TYR A 427 12.69 8.69 -34.55
C TYR A 427 12.74 8.33 -33.08
N THR A 428 13.82 8.70 -32.40
CA THR A 428 13.96 8.60 -30.95
C THR A 428 13.91 9.99 -30.35
N TYR A 429 12.95 10.24 -29.45
CA TYR A 429 12.74 11.50 -28.75
C TYR A 429 13.05 11.36 -27.27
N GLN A 430 13.75 12.35 -26.71
CA GLN A 430 14.02 12.44 -25.27
C GLN A 430 13.88 13.89 -24.81
N ILE A 431 13.49 14.07 -23.55
CA ILE A 431 13.36 15.38 -22.92
C ILE A 431 14.47 15.57 -21.91
N GLN A 432 15.14 16.71 -21.95
CA GLN A 432 16.11 17.12 -20.95
C GLN A 432 15.58 18.36 -20.23
N THR A 433 15.61 18.35 -18.90
CA THR A 433 15.19 19.48 -18.06
C THR A 433 16.38 20.39 -17.81
N LEU A 434 16.16 21.70 -17.89
CA LEU A 434 17.20 22.72 -17.76
C LEU A 434 16.85 23.69 -16.64
N SER A 435 17.81 23.89 -15.72
CA SER A 435 17.80 25.01 -14.76
C SER A 435 18.76 26.11 -15.24
N SER A 436 18.91 27.17 -14.45
CA SER A 436 19.90 28.22 -14.67
C SER A 436 21.35 27.76 -14.44
N GLN A 437 21.55 26.68 -13.68
CA GLN A 437 22.87 26.22 -13.24
C GLN A 437 23.32 24.89 -13.87
N SER A 438 22.37 24.04 -14.29
CA SER A 438 22.65 22.65 -14.66
C SER A 438 21.57 22.08 -15.59
N GLU A 439 21.86 20.91 -16.15
CA GLU A 439 20.97 20.15 -17.04
C GLU A 439 20.75 18.75 -16.44
N SER A 440 19.56 18.18 -16.59
CA SER A 440 19.28 16.81 -16.17
C SER A 440 19.90 15.78 -17.12
N GLU A 441 19.93 14.52 -16.71
CA GLU A 441 20.00 13.42 -17.68
C GLU A 441 18.75 13.42 -18.58
N PRO A 442 18.85 12.94 -19.83
CA PRO A 442 17.69 12.79 -20.70
C PRO A 442 16.67 11.80 -20.14
N SER A 443 15.39 12.05 -20.38
CA SER A 443 14.30 11.09 -20.10
C SER A 443 14.54 9.75 -20.81
N SER A 444 13.81 8.72 -20.38
CA SER A 444 13.68 7.50 -21.17
C SER A 444 13.23 7.84 -22.61
N PRO A 445 13.75 7.11 -23.61
CA PRO A 445 13.48 7.41 -25.02
C PRO A 445 12.08 6.97 -25.44
N LEU A 446 11.37 7.86 -26.14
CA LEU A 446 10.23 7.50 -26.99
C LEU A 446 10.76 7.14 -28.37
N VAL A 447 10.46 5.94 -28.85
CA VAL A 447 10.81 5.50 -30.21
C VAL A 447 9.54 5.41 -31.04
N HIS A 448 9.43 6.20 -32.11
CA HIS A 448 8.23 6.25 -32.94
C HIS A 448 8.54 6.40 -34.43
N GLU A 449 7.69 5.82 -35.28
CA GLU A 449 7.73 5.97 -36.73
C GLU A 449 6.43 6.63 -37.20
N LEU A 450 6.52 7.53 -38.18
CA LEU A 450 5.33 8.19 -38.73
C LEU A 450 4.33 7.17 -39.30
N GLY A 451 3.12 7.14 -38.76
CA GLY A 451 2.07 6.19 -39.13
C GLY A 451 2.03 4.95 -38.24
N ALA A 452 2.96 4.80 -37.29
CA ALA A 452 2.90 3.74 -36.31
C ALA A 452 1.74 3.97 -35.33
N PRO A 453 1.13 2.87 -34.84
CA PRO A 453 0.09 2.92 -33.82
C PRO A 453 0.62 3.41 -32.47
N TYR A 454 -0.22 4.15 -31.74
CA TYR A 454 0.03 4.68 -30.41
C TYR A 454 -1.28 4.75 -29.61
N CYS A 455 -1.20 4.61 -28.28
CA CYS A 455 -2.35 4.73 -27.40
C CYS A 455 -3.03 6.11 -27.52
N GLY A 456 -4.35 6.15 -27.58
CA GLY A 456 -5.13 7.38 -27.77
C GLY A 456 -5.34 7.73 -29.25
N ASP A 457 -5.07 6.80 -30.18
CA ASP A 457 -5.33 6.96 -31.62
C ASP A 457 -6.74 6.50 -32.04
N GLY A 458 -7.51 5.97 -31.09
CA GLY A 458 -8.88 5.47 -31.23
C GLY A 458 -8.97 4.05 -31.78
N ARG A 459 -7.87 3.30 -31.85
CA ARG A 459 -7.84 1.92 -32.35
C ARG A 459 -7.13 0.99 -31.38
N ILE A 460 -7.68 -0.19 -31.12
CA ILE A 460 -7.09 -1.12 -30.17
C ILE A 460 -6.01 -1.96 -30.87
N GLN A 461 -4.75 -1.74 -30.51
CA GLN A 461 -3.63 -2.53 -31.03
C GLN A 461 -3.19 -3.62 -30.05
N SER A 462 -4.00 -4.68 -29.93
CA SER A 462 -3.73 -5.79 -29.00
C SER A 462 -2.35 -6.44 -29.18
N SER A 463 -1.77 -6.41 -30.38
CA SER A 463 -0.39 -6.91 -30.61
C SER A 463 0.70 -6.09 -29.90
N LYS A 464 0.38 -4.87 -29.47
CA LYS A 464 1.24 -3.99 -28.68
C LYS A 464 0.84 -3.93 -27.21
N GLY A 465 -0.15 -4.71 -26.80
CA GLY A 465 -0.61 -4.81 -25.41
C GLY A 465 -1.74 -3.83 -25.04
N GLU A 466 -2.35 -3.14 -25.99
CA GLU A 466 -3.53 -2.31 -25.72
C GLU A 466 -4.78 -3.16 -25.50
N GLU A 467 -5.59 -2.76 -24.52
CA GLU A 467 -6.84 -3.42 -24.11
C GLU A 467 -8.07 -2.55 -24.37
N CYS A 468 -7.87 -1.23 -24.49
CA CYS A 468 -8.84 -0.21 -24.81
C CYS A 468 -8.13 0.96 -25.52
N ASP A 469 -8.87 1.80 -26.24
CA ASP A 469 -8.40 3.09 -26.73
C ASP A 469 -9.60 4.02 -26.95
N ASP A 470 -9.75 5.01 -26.07
CA ASP A 470 -10.87 5.94 -26.02
C ASP A 470 -10.51 7.34 -26.56
N MET A 471 -9.46 7.42 -27.40
CA MET A 471 -8.96 8.63 -28.04
C MET A 471 -8.35 9.68 -27.10
N ASN A 472 -8.02 9.33 -25.86
CA ASN A 472 -7.41 10.28 -24.94
C ASN A 472 -6.38 9.62 -23.99
N PHE A 473 -5.90 10.35 -22.99
CA PHE A 473 -4.92 9.90 -21.99
C PHE A 473 -5.35 10.23 -20.55
N VAL A 474 -6.66 10.38 -20.33
CA VAL A 474 -7.26 10.78 -19.07
C VAL A 474 -7.54 9.51 -18.28
N ASN A 475 -6.78 9.29 -17.20
CA ASN A 475 -7.12 8.21 -16.29
C ASN A 475 -8.44 8.52 -15.56
N GLY A 476 -9.20 7.50 -15.19
CA GLY A 476 -10.43 7.55 -14.41
C GLY A 476 -11.73 7.53 -15.23
N ASP A 477 -11.65 7.44 -16.56
CA ASP A 477 -12.81 7.27 -17.45
C ASP A 477 -13.01 5.84 -17.96
N GLY A 478 -12.18 4.90 -17.49
CA GLY A 478 -12.22 3.48 -17.80
C GLY A 478 -11.11 3.01 -18.74
N CYS A 479 -10.43 3.91 -19.46
CA CYS A 479 -9.26 3.58 -20.26
C CYS A 479 -8.05 4.43 -19.85
N SER A 480 -7.06 3.79 -19.23
CA SER A 480 -5.89 4.51 -18.72
C SER A 480 -5.05 5.13 -19.85
N SER A 481 -4.20 6.08 -19.49
CA SER A 481 -3.16 6.69 -20.34
C SER A 481 -2.14 5.72 -20.97
N GLN A 482 -2.20 4.44 -20.61
CA GLN A 482 -1.40 3.36 -21.20
C GLN A 482 -2.25 2.38 -22.03
N CYS A 483 -3.50 2.74 -22.32
CA CYS A 483 -4.48 1.92 -23.05
C CYS A 483 -4.74 0.57 -22.38
N LYS A 484 -4.76 0.59 -21.04
CA LYS A 484 -5.17 -0.51 -20.17
C LYS A 484 -6.54 -0.22 -19.59
N LYS A 485 -7.39 -1.24 -19.51
CA LYS A 485 -8.70 -1.11 -18.86
C LYS A 485 -8.48 -0.80 -17.38
N GLU A 486 -9.21 0.16 -16.87
CA GLU A 486 -9.12 0.53 -15.46
C GLU A 486 -9.96 -0.42 -14.58
N PRO A 487 -9.61 -0.58 -13.29
CA PRO A 487 -10.34 -1.46 -12.39
C PRO A 487 -11.83 -1.13 -12.34
N PHE A 488 -12.67 -2.17 -12.37
CA PHE A 488 -14.14 -2.09 -12.35
C PHE A 488 -14.79 -1.45 -13.61
N PHE A 489 -14.00 -1.17 -14.65
CA PHE A 489 -14.50 -0.72 -15.94
C PHE A 489 -14.41 -1.81 -17.00
N ASN A 490 -15.42 -1.85 -17.86
CA ASN A 490 -15.38 -2.63 -19.09
C ASN A 490 -15.50 -1.69 -20.28
N CYS A 491 -14.53 -1.80 -21.18
CA CYS A 491 -14.50 -1.05 -22.42
C CYS A 491 -14.89 -1.95 -23.60
N VAL A 492 -15.82 -1.44 -24.41
CA VAL A 492 -16.32 -2.09 -25.62
C VAL A 492 -16.14 -1.17 -26.83
N GLU A 493 -16.22 -1.74 -28.04
CA GLU A 493 -16.08 -1.01 -29.31
C GLU A 493 -14.68 -0.43 -29.59
N GLU A 494 -14.55 0.16 -30.78
CA GLU A 494 -13.36 0.83 -31.28
C GLU A 494 -13.82 2.09 -32.05
N PRO A 495 -13.67 3.31 -31.51
CA PRO A 495 -13.00 3.66 -30.24
C PRO A 495 -13.72 3.10 -29.01
N SER A 496 -12.96 2.82 -27.96
CA SER A 496 -13.47 2.25 -26.73
C SER A 496 -14.45 3.18 -26.03
N MET A 497 -15.61 2.63 -25.66
CA MET A 497 -16.55 3.21 -24.72
C MET A 497 -16.54 2.37 -23.44
N CYS A 498 -16.18 2.99 -22.33
CA CYS A 498 -16.03 2.31 -21.05
C CYS A 498 -17.21 2.60 -20.12
N TYR A 499 -17.66 1.57 -19.39
CA TYR A 499 -18.69 1.67 -18.36
C TYR A 499 -18.26 0.91 -17.09
N TYR A 500 -18.77 1.34 -15.94
CA TYR A 500 -18.53 0.70 -14.66
C TYR A 500 -19.46 -0.52 -14.50
N TYR A 501 -18.90 -1.71 -14.26
CA TYR A 501 -19.66 -2.97 -14.29
C TYR A 501 -20.05 -3.49 -12.89
N ASP A 502 -19.19 -3.30 -11.87
CA ASP A 502 -19.40 -3.92 -10.55
C ASP A 502 -20.65 -3.38 -9.82
N GLY A 503 -21.65 -4.24 -9.60
CA GLY A 503 -22.91 -3.93 -8.93
C GLY A 503 -23.98 -3.30 -9.82
N ASP A 504 -23.86 -3.43 -11.14
CA ASP A 504 -24.86 -2.96 -12.10
C ASP A 504 -26.10 -3.88 -12.21
N GLY A 505 -26.03 -5.08 -11.60
CA GLY A 505 -27.09 -6.07 -11.55
C GLY A 505 -27.10 -7.06 -12.73
N VAL A 506 -26.11 -7.06 -13.61
CA VAL A 506 -26.00 -7.96 -14.76
C VAL A 506 -24.74 -8.80 -14.63
N CYS A 507 -24.86 -10.10 -14.39
CA CYS A 507 -23.69 -11.00 -14.40
C CYS A 507 -23.20 -11.24 -15.84
N GLU A 508 -22.15 -10.52 -16.22
CA GLU A 508 -21.52 -10.61 -17.55
C GLU A 508 -20.48 -11.74 -17.60
N ASP A 509 -20.18 -12.24 -18.80
CA ASP A 509 -19.31 -13.42 -18.94
C ASP A 509 -17.89 -13.20 -18.39
N PHE A 510 -17.38 -11.96 -18.44
CA PHE A 510 -16.05 -11.61 -17.91
C PHE A 510 -16.06 -11.35 -16.40
N GLU A 511 -17.22 -11.07 -15.81
CA GLU A 511 -17.39 -10.88 -14.37
C GLU A 511 -17.55 -12.20 -13.63
N ARG A 512 -17.85 -13.31 -14.32
CA ARG A 512 -18.13 -14.60 -13.67
C ARG A 512 -17.05 -15.03 -12.68
N GLU A 513 -15.80 -14.64 -12.92
CA GLU A 513 -14.67 -15.01 -12.08
C GLU A 513 -14.39 -14.03 -10.93
N THR A 514 -14.82 -12.78 -11.06
CA THR A 514 -14.40 -11.67 -10.18
C THR A 514 -15.57 -10.89 -9.55
N GLY A 515 -16.69 -10.77 -10.25
CA GLY A 515 -17.89 -10.02 -9.87
C GLY A 515 -18.76 -10.78 -8.87
N VAL A 516 -18.36 -10.80 -7.59
CA VAL A 516 -19.14 -11.46 -6.52
C VAL A 516 -20.53 -10.82 -6.35
N ARG A 517 -20.64 -9.52 -6.62
CA ARG A 517 -21.88 -8.77 -6.40
C ARG A 517 -23.00 -9.14 -7.37
N ASP A 518 -22.66 -9.38 -8.64
CA ASP A 518 -23.62 -9.69 -9.70
C ASP A 518 -23.65 -11.19 -10.05
N CYS A 519 -22.49 -11.85 -10.06
CA CYS A 519 -22.35 -13.28 -10.43
C CYS A 519 -22.30 -14.24 -9.22
N GLY A 520 -22.03 -13.73 -8.02
CA GLY A 520 -21.72 -14.56 -6.84
C GLY A 520 -20.29 -15.10 -6.86
N LEU A 521 -19.93 -15.85 -5.81
CA LEU A 521 -18.62 -16.49 -5.67
C LEU A 521 -18.33 -17.45 -6.82
N TYR A 522 -17.19 -17.26 -7.47
CA TYR A 522 -16.75 -18.02 -8.63
C TYR A 522 -16.44 -19.49 -8.30
N THR A 523 -17.03 -20.39 -9.10
CA THR A 523 -16.67 -21.81 -9.14
C THR A 523 -15.96 -22.13 -10.47
N PRO A 524 -14.68 -22.56 -10.45
CA PRO A 524 -13.93 -22.89 -11.66
C PRO A 524 -14.59 -23.99 -12.49
N SER A 525 -14.40 -23.94 -13.81
CA SER A 525 -14.93 -24.96 -14.72
C SER A 525 -14.43 -26.36 -14.35
N GLY A 526 -15.32 -27.36 -14.34
CA GLY A 526 -14.98 -28.73 -13.94
C GLY A 526 -15.01 -28.96 -12.43
N PHE A 527 -15.31 -27.93 -11.63
CA PHE A 527 -15.56 -28.03 -10.20
C PHE A 527 -17.03 -27.77 -9.86
N LEU A 528 -17.42 -28.26 -8.69
CA LEU A 528 -18.71 -28.03 -8.07
C LEU A 528 -18.47 -27.59 -6.63
N ASP A 529 -19.04 -26.44 -6.29
CA ASP A 529 -19.08 -25.96 -4.92
C ASP A 529 -20.42 -26.35 -4.27
N GLN A 530 -20.33 -26.92 -3.07
CA GLN A 530 -21.49 -27.20 -2.23
C GLN A 530 -21.31 -26.49 -0.91
N TRP A 531 -22.29 -25.68 -0.53
CA TRP A 531 -22.33 -25.00 0.75
C TRP A 531 -22.90 -25.89 1.86
N ALA A 532 -22.53 -25.60 3.10
CA ALA A 532 -22.98 -26.35 4.27
C ALA A 532 -24.51 -26.46 4.33
N SER A 533 -25.05 -27.67 4.48
CA SER A 533 -26.49 -27.88 4.64
C SER A 533 -26.96 -27.69 6.09
N SER A 534 -26.05 -27.87 7.04
CA SER A 534 -26.27 -27.65 8.47
C SER A 534 -24.93 -27.40 9.14
N VAL A 535 -24.95 -26.70 10.29
CA VAL A 535 -23.74 -26.31 11.00
C VAL A 535 -23.93 -26.57 12.49
N ASP A 536 -22.95 -27.21 13.13
CA ASP A 536 -22.83 -27.29 14.58
C ASP A 536 -21.75 -26.32 15.06
N VAL A 537 -21.95 -25.66 16.20
CA VAL A 537 -21.02 -24.65 16.71
C VAL A 537 -20.74 -24.85 18.20
N SER A 538 -19.63 -24.30 18.68
CA SER A 538 -19.24 -24.37 20.09
C SER A 538 -20.17 -23.55 21.01
N HIS A 539 -20.75 -22.46 20.50
CA HIS A 539 -21.66 -21.56 21.21
C HIS A 539 -22.83 -21.22 20.27
N ASP A 540 -24.04 -21.61 20.66
CA ASP A 540 -25.28 -21.41 19.89
C ASP A 540 -26.32 -20.76 20.80
N GLU A 541 -26.57 -19.46 20.62
CA GLU A 541 -27.62 -18.74 21.32
C GLU A 541 -28.60 -18.12 20.32
N LYS A 542 -29.87 -18.53 20.41
CA LYS A 542 -30.93 -18.02 19.53
C LYS A 542 -31.62 -16.82 20.20
N PRO A 543 -31.73 -15.65 19.54
CA PRO A 543 -31.46 -15.39 18.11
C PRO A 543 -30.07 -14.79 17.77
N TYR A 544 -29.21 -14.49 18.74
CA TYR A 544 -28.07 -13.57 18.57
C TYR A 544 -26.78 -14.17 18.00
N CYS A 545 -26.56 -15.48 18.08
CA CYS A 545 -25.41 -16.12 17.39
C CYS A 545 -25.72 -17.55 17.01
N SER A 546 -26.79 -17.75 16.24
CA SER A 546 -27.12 -19.10 15.83
C SER A 546 -26.20 -19.62 14.72
N GLY A 547 -25.64 -20.82 14.91
CA GLY A 547 -24.83 -21.48 13.88
C GLY A 547 -25.59 -21.73 12.58
N GLU A 548 -26.93 -21.81 12.63
CA GLU A 548 -27.80 -21.97 11.46
C GLU A 548 -27.63 -20.86 10.41
N VAL A 549 -27.20 -19.67 10.82
CA VAL A 549 -27.00 -18.52 9.93
C VAL A 549 -25.84 -18.74 8.96
N ALA A 550 -24.85 -19.56 9.34
CA ALA A 550 -23.73 -19.94 8.48
C ALA A 550 -24.02 -21.15 7.58
N ALA A 551 -25.26 -21.68 7.61
CA ALA A 551 -25.70 -22.74 6.70
C ALA A 551 -26.24 -22.15 5.39
N GLY A 552 -25.89 -22.77 4.27
CA GLY A 552 -26.26 -22.31 2.93
C GLY A 552 -25.25 -21.37 2.31
N TYR A 553 -25.69 -20.68 1.25
CA TYR A 553 -24.84 -19.75 0.50
C TYR A 553 -24.49 -18.54 1.37
N PRO A 554 -23.22 -18.12 1.45
CA PRO A 554 -22.79 -17.05 2.34
C PRO A 554 -23.38 -15.70 1.93
N ALA A 555 -23.36 -14.75 2.86
CA ALA A 555 -23.72 -13.36 2.59
C ALA A 555 -22.61 -12.63 1.79
N ALA A 556 -22.33 -13.10 0.57
CA ALA A 556 -21.20 -12.69 -0.25
C ALA A 556 -21.23 -11.22 -0.68
N THR A 557 -22.40 -10.58 -0.67
CA THR A 557 -22.57 -9.14 -0.95
C THR A 557 -22.30 -8.26 0.27
N LYS A 558 -21.99 -8.85 1.44
CA LYS A 558 -21.67 -8.09 2.66
C LYS A 558 -20.16 -7.95 2.76
N THR A 559 -19.72 -6.72 3.04
CA THR A 559 -18.31 -6.42 3.27
C THR A 559 -17.83 -7.13 4.53
N CYS A 560 -16.69 -7.81 4.42
CA CYS A 560 -16.00 -8.39 5.56
C CYS A 560 -15.38 -7.28 6.41
N GLN A 561 -15.48 -7.39 7.73
CA GLN A 561 -15.02 -6.41 8.70
C GLN A 561 -13.69 -6.83 9.34
N SER A 562 -12.71 -5.94 9.33
CA SER A 562 -11.46 -6.08 10.08
C SER A 562 -11.46 -5.10 11.25
N LYS A 563 -10.66 -5.36 12.30
CA LYS A 563 -10.45 -4.45 13.45
C LYS A 563 -11.76 -4.10 14.16
N VAL A 564 -12.54 -5.11 14.51
CA VAL A 564 -13.89 -4.94 15.08
C VAL A 564 -13.82 -4.73 16.60
N PHE A 565 -14.56 -3.74 17.13
CA PHE A 565 -14.72 -3.51 18.57
C PHE A 565 -15.83 -4.39 19.16
N ASP A 566 -16.93 -4.53 18.43
CA ASP A 566 -18.05 -5.40 18.77
C ASP A 566 -18.73 -5.93 17.52
N LEU A 567 -19.23 -7.17 17.56
CA LEU A 567 -20.02 -7.74 16.46
C LEU A 567 -21.48 -7.46 16.75
N SER A 568 -22.02 -6.42 16.10
CA SER A 568 -23.39 -5.93 16.32
C SER A 568 -24.48 -6.97 16.03
N ASP A 569 -25.69 -6.71 16.53
CA ASP A 569 -26.94 -7.40 16.14
C ASP A 569 -27.21 -7.39 14.63
N GLY A 570 -26.51 -6.56 13.85
CA GLY A 570 -26.55 -6.58 12.40
C GLY A 570 -25.80 -7.78 11.81
N VAL A 571 -24.62 -8.09 12.32
CA VAL A 571 -23.76 -9.18 11.82
C VAL A 571 -24.37 -10.55 12.14
N SER A 572 -25.00 -10.69 13.31
CA SER A 572 -25.66 -11.93 13.74
C SER A 572 -26.78 -12.41 12.81
N GLN A 573 -27.32 -11.51 11.97
CA GLN A 573 -28.36 -11.86 11.00
C GLN A 573 -27.82 -12.64 9.80
N TYR A 574 -26.52 -12.57 9.54
CA TYR A 574 -25.90 -13.17 8.34
C TYR A 574 -24.55 -13.86 8.58
N ALA A 575 -24.04 -13.88 9.82
CA ALA A 575 -22.84 -14.63 10.18
C ALA A 575 -22.89 -15.15 11.62
N TRP A 576 -22.21 -16.28 11.85
CA TRP A 576 -21.98 -16.83 13.18
C TRP A 576 -20.66 -16.32 13.77
N PHE A 577 -20.68 -15.99 15.06
CA PHE A 577 -19.52 -15.64 15.88
C PHE A 577 -19.76 -16.11 17.32
N PRO A 578 -18.72 -16.25 18.17
CA PRO A 578 -18.87 -16.76 19.53
C PRO A 578 -19.45 -15.70 20.49
N CYS A 579 -20.77 -15.45 20.42
CA CYS A 579 -21.45 -14.52 21.34
C CYS A 579 -21.47 -15.07 22.78
N ASP A 580 -21.31 -14.18 23.77
CA ASP A 580 -21.43 -14.44 25.22
C ASP A 580 -20.50 -15.51 25.86
N ALA A 581 -19.31 -15.74 25.31
CA ALA A 581 -18.26 -16.46 26.04
C ALA A 581 -17.85 -15.68 27.32
N ASP A 582 -17.96 -16.30 28.51
CA ASP A 582 -17.68 -15.67 29.82
C ASP A 582 -16.24 -15.10 29.90
N PRO A 583 -16.06 -13.78 30.20
CA PRO A 583 -14.75 -13.12 30.34
C PRO A 583 -13.78 -13.82 31.29
N SER A 584 -14.29 -14.54 32.29
CA SER A 584 -13.48 -15.22 33.30
C SER A 584 -12.90 -16.58 32.85
N VAL A 585 -13.42 -17.16 31.76
CA VAL A 585 -12.99 -18.46 31.19
C VAL A 585 -12.17 -18.27 29.89
N LEU A 586 -12.18 -17.06 29.34
CA LEU A 586 -11.75 -16.70 27.98
C LEU A 586 -10.26 -16.77 27.66
N LYS A 587 -9.35 -16.89 28.66
CA LYS A 587 -7.90 -16.94 28.38
C LYS A 587 -7.43 -18.20 27.61
N TYR A 588 -8.28 -19.22 27.47
CA TYR A 588 -7.95 -20.49 26.80
C TYR A 588 -9.14 -21.11 26.02
N ALA A 589 -10.17 -20.34 25.70
CA ALA A 589 -11.34 -20.89 25.00
C ALA A 589 -11.03 -21.15 23.52
N THR A 590 -11.19 -22.40 23.08
CA THR A 590 -11.14 -22.76 21.65
C THR A 590 -12.56 -22.77 21.09
N PHE A 591 -12.82 -21.90 20.12
CA PHE A 591 -14.06 -21.85 19.37
C PHE A 591 -14.01 -22.81 18.18
N TRP A 592 -15.15 -23.36 17.79
CA TRP A 592 -15.23 -24.23 16.63
C TRP A 592 -16.58 -24.15 15.92
N LEU A 593 -16.54 -24.30 14.60
CA LEU A 593 -17.68 -24.42 13.71
C LEU A 593 -17.50 -25.66 12.84
N LYS A 594 -18.49 -26.55 12.85
CA LYS A 594 -18.51 -27.78 12.06
C LYS A 594 -19.62 -27.73 11.02
N ALA A 595 -19.23 -27.53 9.78
CA ALA A 595 -20.12 -27.45 8.63
C ALA A 595 -20.33 -28.84 8.00
N HIS A 596 -21.58 -29.27 7.89
CA HIS A 596 -21.94 -30.57 7.29
C HIS A 596 -22.48 -30.40 5.88
N PHE A 597 -22.20 -31.38 5.04
CA PHE A 597 -22.50 -31.33 3.61
C PHE A 597 -23.52 -32.39 3.22
N ALA A 598 -24.55 -32.00 2.47
CA ALA A 598 -25.65 -32.89 2.07
C ALA A 598 -25.17 -34.12 1.27
N ARG A 599 -24.10 -33.96 0.50
CA ARG A 599 -23.45 -35.04 -0.26
C ARG A 599 -21.97 -35.08 0.09
N PRO A 600 -21.46 -36.19 0.66
CA PRO A 600 -20.03 -36.38 0.85
C PRO A 600 -19.30 -36.50 -0.49
N MET A 601 -18.21 -35.77 -0.67
CA MET A 601 -17.43 -35.73 -1.93
C MET A 601 -15.93 -35.75 -1.64
N VAL A 602 -15.11 -36.07 -2.65
CA VAL A 602 -13.66 -35.90 -2.55
C VAL A 602 -13.36 -34.41 -2.67
N ALA A 603 -12.85 -33.83 -1.59
CA ALA A 603 -12.61 -32.40 -1.49
C ALA A 603 -11.40 -31.98 -2.33
N ALA A 604 -11.56 -30.98 -3.19
CA ALA A 604 -10.46 -30.30 -3.86
C ALA A 604 -10.03 -29.02 -3.13
N ALA A 605 -10.98 -28.33 -2.49
CA ALA A 605 -10.69 -27.20 -1.60
C ALA A 605 -11.79 -27.07 -0.52
N ALA A 606 -11.43 -26.45 0.61
CA ALA A 606 -12.39 -25.94 1.59
C ALA A 606 -12.49 -24.41 1.43
N ILE A 607 -13.70 -23.86 1.42
CA ILE A 607 -13.96 -22.43 1.23
C ILE A 607 -14.54 -21.88 2.53
N ILE A 608 -13.97 -20.80 3.06
CA ILE A 608 -14.46 -20.16 4.29
C ILE A 608 -14.75 -18.70 3.97
N HIS A 609 -16.02 -18.31 4.05
CA HIS A 609 -16.45 -16.94 3.82
C HIS A 609 -16.64 -16.21 5.15
N LEU A 610 -15.84 -15.17 5.36
CA LEU A 610 -15.77 -14.37 6.56
C LEU A 610 -16.74 -13.18 6.46
N ALA A 611 -17.37 -12.86 7.58
CA ALA A 611 -17.97 -11.56 7.82
C ALA A 611 -17.06 -10.67 8.69
N ALA A 612 -16.15 -11.27 9.47
CA ALA A 612 -15.08 -10.57 10.15
C ALA A 612 -13.86 -11.48 10.32
N ASP A 613 -12.65 -10.91 10.19
CA ASP A 613 -11.39 -11.68 10.24
C ASP A 613 -10.82 -11.87 11.65
N GLY A 614 -11.47 -11.29 12.66
CA GLY A 614 -11.07 -11.42 14.06
C GLY A 614 -9.92 -10.52 14.51
N THR A 615 -9.48 -9.58 13.67
CA THR A 615 -8.53 -8.55 14.08
C THR A 615 -9.19 -7.62 15.09
N GLU A 616 -8.52 -7.36 16.22
CA GLU A 616 -8.97 -6.41 17.25
C GLU A 616 -8.34 -5.02 17.03
N LEU A 617 -9.10 -3.96 17.37
CA LEU A 617 -8.70 -2.56 17.19
C LEU A 617 -7.41 -2.20 17.94
N VAL A 618 -7.24 -2.74 19.14
CA VAL A 618 -6.18 -2.35 20.09
C VAL A 618 -4.90 -3.15 19.91
N GLU A 619 -4.99 -4.45 19.60
CA GLU A 619 -3.81 -5.33 19.54
C GLU A 619 -3.29 -5.61 18.12
N GLN A 620 -3.97 -5.12 17.06
CA GLN A 620 -3.64 -5.33 15.63
C GLN A 620 -3.31 -6.79 15.24
N LYS A 621 -3.63 -7.75 16.12
CA LYS A 621 -3.22 -9.12 15.98
C LYS A 621 -4.22 -9.84 15.09
N GLN A 622 -3.79 -10.17 13.88
CA GLN A 622 -4.60 -10.96 12.96
C GLN A 622 -4.79 -12.39 13.50
N CYS A 623 -5.99 -12.95 13.28
CA CYS A 623 -6.36 -14.24 13.81
C CYS A 623 -5.96 -15.39 12.88
N ASN A 624 -5.57 -16.52 13.46
CA ASN A 624 -5.37 -17.76 12.72
C ASN A 624 -6.52 -18.73 13.00
N ILE A 625 -6.92 -19.48 11.97
CA ILE A 625 -7.83 -20.63 12.09
C ILE A 625 -7.09 -21.93 11.78
N THR A 626 -7.48 -23.00 12.43
CA THR A 626 -7.12 -24.37 12.03
C THR A 626 -8.29 -24.99 11.30
N VAL A 627 -8.03 -25.61 10.14
CA VAL A 627 -9.08 -26.22 9.31
C VAL A 627 -8.83 -27.72 9.17
N GLN A 628 -9.87 -28.51 9.37
CA GLN A 628 -9.83 -29.97 9.30
C GLN A 628 -11.00 -30.51 8.47
N LEU A 629 -10.74 -31.54 7.68
CA LEU A 629 -11.76 -32.31 6.98
C LEU A 629 -12.15 -33.53 7.82
N VAL A 630 -13.45 -33.81 7.87
CA VAL A 630 -14.00 -35.02 8.51
C VAL A 630 -14.57 -35.93 7.43
N ASP A 631 -14.04 -37.14 7.32
CA ASP A 631 -14.48 -38.11 6.33
C ASP A 631 -15.71 -38.93 6.77
N THR A 632 -16.28 -39.70 5.83
CA THR A 632 -17.44 -40.57 6.08
C THR A 632 -17.23 -41.66 7.14
N LYS A 633 -15.98 -41.99 7.48
CA LYS A 633 -15.58 -42.96 8.52
C LYS A 633 -15.16 -42.28 9.83
N ASP A 634 -15.41 -40.98 9.97
CA ASP A 634 -14.99 -40.15 11.11
C ASP A 634 -13.46 -40.00 11.26
N GLY A 635 -12.71 -40.22 10.17
CA GLY A 635 -11.31 -39.83 10.08
C GLY A 635 -11.17 -38.31 9.94
N VAL A 636 -10.16 -37.75 10.61
CA VAL A 636 -9.87 -36.30 10.62
C VAL A 636 -8.57 -36.04 9.86
N HIS A 637 -8.62 -35.13 8.88
CA HIS A 637 -7.51 -34.77 8.02
C HIS A 637 -7.24 -33.27 8.15
N SER A 638 -6.09 -32.88 8.69
CA SER A 638 -5.75 -31.47 8.89
C SER A 638 -5.32 -30.77 7.60
N LEU A 639 -5.81 -29.56 7.37
CA LEU A 639 -5.39 -28.67 6.29
C LEU A 639 -4.44 -27.56 6.76
N GLY A 640 -4.00 -27.59 8.03
CA GLY A 640 -3.06 -26.63 8.60
C GLY A 640 -3.72 -25.40 9.24
N GLU A 641 -2.88 -24.43 9.61
CA GLU A 641 -3.28 -23.13 10.14
C GLU A 641 -3.24 -22.06 9.05
N TRP A 642 -4.25 -21.19 9.03
CA TRP A 642 -4.43 -20.17 8.01
C TRP A 642 -4.71 -18.82 8.66
N ARG A 643 -4.01 -17.78 8.19
CA ARG A 643 -4.20 -16.40 8.63
C ARG A 643 -5.47 -15.84 8.00
N LEU A 644 -6.37 -15.32 8.83
CA LEU A 644 -7.58 -14.66 8.37
C LEU A 644 -7.27 -13.23 7.96
N SER A 645 -7.82 -12.84 6.81
CA SER A 645 -7.84 -11.45 6.35
C SER A 645 -9.05 -11.23 5.46
N CYS A 646 -9.80 -10.16 5.71
CA CYS A 646 -10.90 -9.75 4.85
C CYS A 646 -10.46 -9.46 3.40
N ARG A 647 -9.17 -9.14 3.16
CA ARG A 647 -8.60 -8.94 1.81
C ARG A 647 -8.58 -10.22 0.98
N THR A 648 -8.49 -11.37 1.64
CA THR A 648 -8.44 -12.70 1.00
C THR A 648 -9.74 -13.48 1.21
N ASN A 649 -10.85 -12.78 1.37
CA ASN A 649 -12.17 -13.36 1.58
C ASN A 649 -12.88 -13.62 0.23
N PRO A 650 -13.38 -14.83 -0.07
CA PRO A 650 -13.34 -16.03 0.78
C PRO A 650 -11.96 -16.69 0.82
N LEU A 651 -11.61 -17.21 1.99
CA LEU A 651 -10.41 -18.02 2.15
C LEU A 651 -10.62 -19.38 1.46
N VAL A 652 -9.88 -19.63 0.38
CA VAL A 652 -9.92 -20.90 -0.38
C VAL A 652 -8.69 -21.74 -0.04
N ILE A 653 -8.90 -22.83 0.68
CA ILE A 653 -7.85 -23.73 1.18
C ILE A 653 -7.75 -24.95 0.26
N PRO A 654 -6.68 -25.12 -0.53
CA PRO A 654 -6.52 -26.26 -1.40
C PRO A 654 -6.29 -27.56 -0.60
N VAL A 655 -6.91 -28.65 -1.03
CA VAL A 655 -6.75 -29.98 -0.42
C VAL A 655 -5.79 -30.80 -1.29
N ARG A 656 -4.64 -31.17 -0.73
CA ARG A 656 -3.68 -32.05 -1.39
C ARG A 656 -3.96 -33.50 -1.02
N HIS A 657 -4.09 -34.36 -2.03
CA HIS A 657 -4.25 -35.80 -1.84
C HIS A 657 -2.94 -36.52 -2.16
N ASP A 658 -2.57 -37.47 -1.32
CA ASP A 658 -1.52 -38.43 -1.63
C ASP A 658 -2.11 -39.53 -2.52
N LEU A 659 -1.65 -39.60 -3.78
CA LEU A 659 -2.14 -40.55 -4.77
C LEU A 659 -1.78 -42.02 -4.46
N SER A 660 -0.89 -42.26 -3.48
CA SER A 660 -0.54 -43.61 -3.04
C SER A 660 -1.57 -44.23 -2.07
N VAL A 661 -2.51 -43.43 -1.58
CA VAL A 661 -3.58 -43.86 -0.67
C VAL A 661 -4.96 -43.68 -1.29
N ALA A 662 -5.94 -44.45 -0.82
CA ALA A 662 -7.31 -44.33 -1.29
C ALA A 662 -7.93 -42.98 -0.89
N PHE A 663 -8.57 -42.31 -1.84
CA PHE A 663 -9.32 -41.08 -1.57
C PHE A 663 -10.40 -41.29 -0.51
N TYR A 664 -10.59 -40.28 0.33
CA TYR A 664 -11.66 -40.21 1.32
C TYR A 664 -12.73 -39.22 0.89
N HIS A 665 -13.98 -39.53 1.23
CA HIS A 665 -15.12 -38.64 0.99
C HIS A 665 -15.34 -37.80 2.25
N THR A 666 -15.25 -36.49 2.11
CA THR A 666 -15.45 -35.51 3.17
C THR A 666 -16.94 -35.30 3.40
N LYS A 667 -17.41 -35.51 4.64
CA LYS A 667 -18.80 -35.24 5.05
C LYS A 667 -18.96 -33.91 5.80
N ALA A 668 -17.89 -33.41 6.41
CA ALA A 668 -17.91 -32.15 7.14
C ALA A 668 -16.55 -31.44 7.12
N VAL A 669 -16.57 -30.12 7.31
CA VAL A 669 -15.38 -29.28 7.52
C VAL A 669 -15.48 -28.72 8.94
N LEU A 670 -14.41 -28.85 9.72
CA LEU A 670 -14.28 -28.33 11.07
C LEU A 670 -13.28 -27.16 11.04
N VAL A 671 -13.73 -26.00 11.48
CA VAL A 671 -12.93 -24.78 11.62
C VAL A 671 -12.77 -24.49 13.12
N MET A 672 -11.54 -24.25 13.58
CA MET A 672 -11.22 -24.00 14.98
C MET A 672 -10.36 -22.74 15.13
N PHE A 673 -10.58 -21.94 16.17
CA PHE A 673 -9.82 -20.71 16.42
C PHE A 673 -9.98 -20.25 17.87
N THR A 674 -9.21 -19.22 18.26
CA THR A 674 -9.24 -18.67 19.62
C THR A 674 -9.67 -17.21 19.70
N CYS A 675 -9.76 -16.50 18.57
CA CYS A 675 -10.09 -15.07 18.59
C CYS A 675 -11.60 -14.85 18.61
N LYS A 676 -12.04 -13.86 19.40
CA LYS A 676 -13.47 -13.62 19.68
C LYS A 676 -14.21 -13.02 18.49
N PHE A 677 -13.54 -12.19 17.70
CA PHE A 677 -14.18 -11.38 16.66
C PHE A 677 -14.18 -12.04 15.26
N VAL A 678 -13.85 -13.33 15.18
CA VAL A 678 -13.99 -14.08 13.93
C VAL A 678 -15.48 -14.34 13.70
N ALA A 679 -16.00 -13.83 12.59
CA ALA A 679 -17.37 -14.09 12.16
C ALA A 679 -17.36 -14.83 10.82
N ILE A 680 -18.06 -15.97 10.76
CA ILE A 680 -18.13 -16.85 9.58
C ILE A 680 -19.56 -16.81 9.05
N SER A 681 -19.72 -16.40 7.80
CA SER A 681 -21.02 -16.33 7.12
C SER A 681 -21.34 -17.55 6.26
N GLY A 682 -20.35 -18.39 5.95
CA GLY A 682 -20.59 -19.66 5.28
C GLY A 682 -19.32 -20.48 5.08
N VAL A 683 -19.51 -21.80 4.97
CA VAL A 683 -18.43 -22.76 4.68
C VAL A 683 -18.84 -23.63 3.49
N GLY A 684 -17.97 -23.67 2.49
CA GLY A 684 -18.14 -24.41 1.25
C GLY A 684 -17.14 -25.55 1.11
N LEU A 685 -17.54 -26.58 0.35
CA LEU A 685 -16.67 -27.66 -0.08
C LEU A 685 -16.63 -27.67 -1.60
N ARG A 686 -15.43 -27.48 -2.15
CA ARG A 686 -15.17 -27.59 -3.59
C ARG A 686 -14.77 -29.02 -3.92
N SER A 687 -15.32 -29.56 -5.00
CA SER A 687 -15.04 -30.91 -5.50
C SER A 687 -15.03 -30.94 -7.02
N PHE A 688 -14.45 -31.97 -7.64
CA PHE A 688 -14.52 -32.13 -9.08
C PHE A 688 -15.93 -32.54 -9.53
N GLN A 689 -16.47 -31.86 -10.54
CA GLN A 689 -17.80 -32.09 -11.10
C GLN A 689 -17.97 -33.51 -11.67
N SER A 690 -16.88 -34.07 -12.23
CA SER A 690 -16.80 -35.42 -12.78
C SER A 690 -15.60 -36.16 -12.19
N PHE A 691 -15.67 -36.49 -10.90
CA PHE A 691 -14.64 -37.29 -10.24
C PHE A 691 -14.82 -38.79 -10.55
N ASP A 692 -13.91 -39.41 -11.32
CA ASP A 692 -13.85 -40.86 -11.51
C ASP A 692 -12.64 -41.47 -10.77
N PRO A 693 -12.85 -42.10 -9.60
CA PRO A 693 -11.76 -42.70 -8.81
C PRO A 693 -11.06 -43.87 -9.51
N ILE A 694 -11.66 -44.47 -10.54
CA ILE A 694 -11.03 -45.54 -11.33
C ILE A 694 -9.95 -44.97 -12.25
N THR A 695 -10.20 -43.79 -12.84
CA THR A 695 -9.28 -43.15 -13.79
C THR A 695 -8.02 -42.58 -13.11
N ILE A 696 -8.13 -42.05 -11.89
CA ILE A 696 -6.97 -41.51 -11.14
C ILE A 696 -6.07 -42.62 -10.56
N SER A 697 -6.62 -43.80 -10.25
CA SER A 697 -5.82 -44.95 -9.79
C SER A 697 -4.80 -45.47 -10.83
N GLY A 698 -4.87 -44.97 -12.07
CA GLY A 698 -3.90 -45.23 -13.14
C GLY A 698 -2.80 -44.17 -13.31
N CYS A 699 -2.84 -43.03 -12.61
CA CYS A 699 -1.86 -41.95 -12.73
C CYS A 699 -0.56 -42.27 -11.99
N GLN A 700 0.59 -41.95 -12.59
CA GLN A 700 1.90 -42.06 -11.93
C GLN A 700 2.13 -40.85 -10.99
N SER A 701 3.04 -40.97 -10.02
CA SER A 701 3.32 -39.93 -9.02
C SER A 701 3.89 -38.61 -9.59
N ASN A 702 4.16 -38.55 -10.90
CA ASN A 702 4.63 -37.39 -11.65
C ASN A 702 3.60 -36.87 -12.68
N GLU A 703 2.37 -37.40 -12.70
CA GLU A 703 1.31 -36.99 -13.62
C GLU A 703 0.24 -36.15 -12.91
N ILE A 704 -0.23 -35.09 -13.58
CA ILE A 704 -1.29 -34.21 -13.09
C ILE A 704 -2.59 -34.65 -13.77
N TYR A 705 -3.64 -34.90 -12.97
CA TYR A 705 -4.99 -35.15 -13.47
C TYR A 705 -5.63 -33.81 -13.87
N ASN A 706 -5.86 -33.62 -15.17
CA ASN A 706 -6.56 -32.46 -15.73
C ASN A 706 -8.01 -32.81 -16.02
#